data_AF-A0A8H5R944-F1
#
_entry.id   AF-A0A8H5R944-F1
#
_cell.length_a   1.000
_cell.length_b   1.000
_cell.length_c   1.000
_cell.angle_alpha   90.00
_cell.angle_beta   90.00
_cell.angle_gamma   90.00
#
_symmetry.space_group_name_H-M   'P 1'
#
loop_
_entity.id
_entity.type
_entity.pdbx_description
1 polymer ?
#
loop_
_entity_poly.entity_id
_entity_poly.type
_entity_poly.pdbx_seq_one_letter_code
_entity_poly.pdbx_strand_id
1 'polypeptide(L)'
;MQGNYRKIQPAPRDDADEINRKFRVAKRKRQHVRIACNPCRDKKRACNGVEPTCDQCQTRSLACIYRIPPKTVDSTIKVQKQLDTLQHSFNHYADIVEQLKTLPETDALKLLQMLRSPADVNGAFASLRGSVHTRMRLSNHRTAQAILPTTNSRIEFELTALHGIVYPTLVPIDISALGISPLEKPALPAAQTEISMSKISSANPVVLSSIRFRPLCDSRLEEIDISYWTKVPISNETAAAMISLFLETDQTIVGFVDADLFVESLVDRKPQFCSTFLVSAILYVACHAYTASDLKSVTVGKLCFREAERLFRAEGSSDDLVTLAAINIFSLACFFHGDDKLARELLAAGRHMGKRLGLYGAPLNSPSSLAFQELPDDVIRMTAHVAWSTYNWIAIHVLYYYDEGIAIPPALPIPGDVRHDDLWPEHPLPAYMGSSFTKLCELFTVIQEVAVVYSIVDRTPVVDRVPIAFAEAKYQKLLSWADSLGKDMVWNQNSQEHLMLFHMWFHCAVLDILRPFAQGHHNYILQSFSSPDSTPQTIYSASLNQLKRLALLYRTQQMPNSYMPYINISLVHIASTICKEINDPTAKFYFLLCVRYWQHLYVGYPLFGDVAQAFLTMAINNGLITNREAKRLMAELKGQGEHHGLEDAGISTSLIVDFDLALTNKEEANVQAVAQKFEEVALFDEFAVYKKED
;
A
#
# COMPACT_ATOMS: atom_id res chain seq x y z
N MET A 1 -16.88 38.98 -47.50
CA MET A 1 -18.10 39.15 -46.69
C MET A 1 -17.71 38.99 -45.23
N GLN A 2 -17.61 40.12 -44.50
CA GLN A 2 -17.38 40.17 -43.05
C GLN A 2 -18.64 40.77 -42.43
N GLY A 3 -19.31 39.98 -41.59
CA GLY A 3 -20.57 40.36 -40.93
C GLY A 3 -20.32 41.16 -39.67
N ASN A 4 -20.66 42.45 -39.71
CA ASN A 4 -20.74 43.38 -38.59
C ASN A 4 -21.92 43.05 -37.66
N TYR A 5 -21.66 42.84 -36.37
CA TYR A 5 -22.69 42.91 -35.32
C TYR A 5 -22.34 44.00 -34.28
N ARG A 6 -23.29 44.91 -34.02
CA ARG A 6 -23.21 46.04 -33.08
C ARG A 6 -23.48 45.60 -31.63
N LYS A 7 -22.77 46.20 -30.67
CA LYS A 7 -23.00 46.08 -29.21
C LYS A 7 -24.27 46.82 -28.77
N ILE A 8 -25.03 46.21 -27.86
CA ILE A 8 -26.23 46.77 -27.21
C ILE A 8 -25.84 47.35 -25.84
N GLN A 9 -26.27 48.59 -25.53
CA GLN A 9 -26.15 49.20 -24.20
C GLN A 9 -27.50 49.16 -23.44
N PRO A 10 -27.50 49.18 -22.09
CA PRO A 10 -28.72 49.16 -21.28
C PRO A 10 -29.48 50.50 -21.28
N ALA A 11 -30.80 50.43 -21.14
CA ALA A 11 -31.73 51.58 -21.14
C ALA A 11 -31.71 52.40 -19.83
N PRO A 12 -32.11 53.69 -19.84
CA PRO A 12 -32.06 54.59 -18.68
C PRO A 12 -33.20 54.33 -17.68
N ARG A 13 -32.97 54.67 -16.41
CA ARG A 13 -33.97 54.65 -15.33
C ARG A 13 -34.80 55.95 -15.36
N ASP A 14 -36.12 55.81 -15.46
CA ASP A 14 -37.06 56.91 -15.23
C ASP A 14 -37.49 56.95 -13.75
N ASP A 15 -37.03 57.98 -13.05
CA ASP A 15 -37.46 58.38 -11.71
C ASP A 15 -38.73 59.27 -11.83
N ALA A 16 -39.90 58.65 -12.00
CA ALA A 16 -41.15 59.42 -12.12
C ALA A 16 -42.42 58.68 -11.66
N ASP A 17 -42.35 57.91 -10.55
CA ASP A 17 -43.55 57.25 -9.99
C ASP A 17 -43.61 57.33 -8.45
N GLU A 18 -43.11 58.44 -7.88
CA GLU A 18 -43.02 58.64 -6.42
C GLU A 18 -44.22 59.38 -5.78
N ILE A 19 -45.34 59.62 -6.49
CA ILE A 19 -46.40 60.50 -5.95
C ILE A 19 -47.80 59.84 -5.83
N ASN A 20 -48.01 58.57 -6.21
CA ASN A 20 -49.36 57.97 -6.15
C ASN A 20 -49.49 56.62 -5.41
N ARG A 21 -48.91 56.54 -4.20
CA ARG A 21 -49.15 55.44 -3.25
C ARG A 21 -49.55 55.93 -1.85
N LYS A 22 -50.62 56.70 -1.75
CA LYS A 22 -51.41 56.78 -0.52
C LYS A 22 -52.85 56.42 -0.85
N PHE A 23 -53.38 55.42 -0.14
CA PHE A 23 -54.72 54.81 -0.29
C PHE A 23 -54.91 53.77 -1.41
N ARG A 24 -54.22 52.63 -1.27
CA ARG A 24 -54.82 51.33 -1.64
C ARG A 24 -54.73 50.38 -0.46
N VAL A 25 -55.90 49.89 -0.04
CA VAL A 25 -56.11 48.89 1.00
C VAL A 25 -55.17 47.71 0.80
N ALA A 26 -54.47 47.32 1.87
CA ALA A 26 -53.50 46.23 1.85
C ALA A 26 -54.14 44.92 1.38
N LYS A 27 -53.78 44.45 0.16
CA LYS A 27 -53.95 43.03 -0.17
C LYS A 27 -53.02 42.25 0.75
N ARG A 28 -53.59 41.42 1.63
CA ARG A 28 -52.85 40.46 2.47
C ARG A 28 -51.81 39.73 1.60
N LYS A 29 -50.53 39.81 2.01
CA LYS A 29 -49.45 39.01 1.44
C LYS A 29 -49.87 37.54 1.43
N ARG A 30 -49.79 36.90 0.27
CA ARG A 30 -50.09 35.46 0.09
C ARG A 30 -49.13 34.67 0.98
N GLN A 31 -49.66 33.93 1.94
CA GLN A 31 -48.91 33.00 2.77
C GLN A 31 -48.61 31.76 1.91
N HIS A 32 -47.34 31.55 1.56
CA HIS A 32 -46.93 30.37 0.80
C HIS A 32 -46.92 29.14 1.71
N VAL A 33 -47.90 28.26 1.55
CA VAL A 33 -48.04 27.04 2.36
C VAL A 33 -47.08 25.97 1.84
N ARG A 34 -46.25 25.38 2.71
CA ARG A 34 -45.26 24.35 2.34
C ARG A 34 -45.88 23.02 1.88
N ILE A 35 -47.06 22.65 2.37
CA ILE A 35 -47.74 21.39 2.06
C ILE A 35 -49.26 21.63 1.92
N ALA A 36 -49.83 21.29 0.76
CA ALA A 36 -51.27 21.32 0.53
C ALA A 36 -51.92 19.96 0.90
N CYS A 37 -53.16 19.96 1.41
CA CYS A 37 -53.89 18.73 1.69
C CYS A 37 -54.20 17.92 0.40
N ASN A 38 -54.43 16.61 0.53
CA ASN A 38 -54.62 15.71 -0.62
C ASN A 38 -55.74 16.17 -1.58
N PRO A 39 -56.95 16.55 -1.11
CA PRO A 39 -58.01 16.99 -2.03
C PRO A 39 -57.66 18.25 -2.82
N CYS A 40 -56.98 19.21 -2.19
CA CYS A 40 -56.53 20.41 -2.88
C CYS A 40 -55.37 20.12 -3.85
N ARG A 41 -54.48 19.18 -3.51
CA ARG A 41 -53.38 18.75 -4.37
C ARG A 41 -53.89 18.02 -5.60
N ASP A 42 -54.78 17.04 -5.44
CA ASP A 42 -55.29 16.21 -6.53
C ASP A 42 -56.15 17.01 -7.51
N LYS A 43 -56.88 18.02 -7.03
CA LYS A 43 -57.67 18.91 -7.88
C LYS A 43 -56.92 20.16 -8.35
N LYS A 44 -55.61 20.28 -8.06
CA LYS A 44 -54.72 21.43 -8.37
C LYS A 44 -55.32 22.79 -7.94
N ARG A 45 -55.82 22.87 -6.71
CA ARG A 45 -56.48 24.06 -6.15
C ARG A 45 -55.63 24.67 -5.05
N ALA A 46 -55.84 25.97 -4.82
CA ALA A 46 -55.17 26.69 -3.74
C ALA A 46 -55.62 26.17 -2.37
N CYS A 47 -54.65 25.72 -1.56
CA CYS A 47 -54.85 25.31 -0.17
C CYS A 47 -54.30 26.40 0.75
N ASN A 48 -55.05 26.79 1.79
CA ASN A 48 -54.60 27.79 2.76
C ASN A 48 -53.82 27.20 3.95
N GLY A 49 -53.69 25.86 4.03
CA GLY A 49 -52.84 25.20 5.03
C GLY A 49 -53.36 25.23 6.47
N VAL A 50 -54.61 25.65 6.69
CA VAL A 50 -55.21 25.68 8.03
C VAL A 50 -55.55 24.24 8.46
N GLU A 51 -55.19 23.89 9.70
CA GLU A 51 -55.50 22.61 10.35
C GLU A 51 -56.60 22.83 11.41
N PRO A 52 -57.54 21.88 11.61
CA PRO A 52 -57.58 20.53 11.02
C PRO A 52 -58.17 20.45 9.60
N THR A 53 -58.89 21.48 9.13
CA THR A 53 -59.54 21.50 7.81
C THR A 53 -59.23 22.83 7.11
N CYS A 54 -58.72 22.77 5.88
CA CYS A 54 -58.44 23.96 5.07
C CYS A 54 -59.75 24.61 4.58
N ASP A 55 -59.79 25.93 4.37
CA ASP A 55 -61.04 26.65 4.04
C ASP A 55 -61.72 26.10 2.79
N GLN A 56 -60.94 25.65 1.81
CA GLN A 56 -61.49 25.06 0.58
C GLN A 56 -62.11 23.68 0.79
N CYS A 57 -61.56 22.88 1.70
CA CYS A 57 -62.13 21.60 2.09
C CYS A 57 -63.35 21.80 2.99
N GLN A 58 -63.32 22.79 3.89
CA GLN A 58 -64.44 23.14 4.77
C GLN A 58 -65.66 23.62 3.97
N THR A 59 -65.46 24.58 3.07
CA THR A 59 -66.54 25.14 2.24
C THR A 59 -67.22 24.10 1.35
N ARG A 60 -66.51 23.02 1.02
CA ARG A 60 -66.98 21.97 0.11
C ARG A 60 -67.33 20.66 0.80
N SER A 61 -67.30 20.63 2.14
CA SER A 61 -67.55 19.45 2.96
C SER A 61 -66.71 18.23 2.52
N LEU A 62 -65.44 18.46 2.17
CA LEU A 62 -64.50 17.40 1.77
C LEU A 62 -63.64 17.00 2.98
N ALA A 63 -63.37 15.70 3.15
CA ALA A 63 -62.46 15.19 4.16
C ALA A 63 -61.03 15.72 3.91
N CYS A 64 -60.57 16.63 4.77
CA CYS A 64 -59.28 17.29 4.63
C CYS A 64 -58.19 16.46 5.30
N ILE A 65 -57.49 15.65 4.50
CA ILE A 65 -56.41 14.78 4.99
C ILE A 65 -55.08 15.35 4.51
N TYR A 66 -54.24 15.77 5.47
CA TYR A 66 -52.82 16.01 5.25
C TYR A 66 -52.09 14.70 5.52
N ARG A 67 -51.42 14.13 4.51
CA ARG A 67 -50.52 12.99 4.76
C ARG A 67 -49.32 13.51 5.54
N ILE A 68 -49.16 13.05 6.78
CA ILE A 68 -47.85 13.01 7.43
C ILE A 68 -47.02 12.04 6.58
N PRO A 69 -45.94 12.47 5.91
CA PRO A 69 -45.09 11.51 5.22
C PRO A 69 -44.58 10.49 6.26
N PRO A 70 -44.51 9.18 5.93
CA PRO A 70 -43.73 8.26 6.75
C PRO A 70 -42.36 8.88 6.94
N LYS A 71 -41.87 8.96 8.20
CA LYS A 71 -40.57 9.57 8.54
C LYS A 71 -39.57 9.13 7.48
N THR A 72 -39.14 10.06 6.62
CA THR A 72 -38.17 9.73 5.59
C THR A 72 -36.94 9.22 6.31
N VAL A 73 -36.33 8.15 5.80
CA VAL A 73 -35.06 7.62 6.32
C VAL A 73 -34.04 8.75 6.44
N ASP A 74 -34.09 9.76 5.54
CA ASP A 74 -33.32 11.00 5.62
C ASP A 74 -33.51 11.85 6.89
N SER A 75 -34.73 11.90 7.45
CA SER A 75 -35.02 12.67 8.67
C SER A 75 -34.58 11.92 9.92
N THR A 76 -34.74 10.60 9.94
CA THR A 76 -34.24 9.73 11.01
C THR A 76 -32.72 9.63 10.96
N ILE A 77 -32.11 9.55 9.79
CA ILE A 77 -30.65 9.62 9.57
C ILE A 77 -30.11 11.00 9.90
N LYS A 78 -30.81 12.10 9.58
CA LYS A 78 -30.38 13.44 10.01
C LYS A 78 -30.46 13.61 11.52
N VAL A 79 -31.53 13.11 12.15
CA VAL A 79 -31.68 13.13 13.61
C VAL A 79 -30.67 12.20 14.27
N GLN A 80 -30.39 11.03 13.68
CA GLN A 80 -29.37 10.10 14.16
C GLN A 80 -27.96 10.69 13.98
N LYS A 81 -27.62 11.24 12.82
CA LYS A 81 -26.37 11.99 12.62
C LYS A 81 -26.24 13.16 13.59
N GLN A 82 -27.32 13.90 13.86
CA GLN A 82 -27.31 14.97 14.85
C GLN A 82 -27.13 14.41 16.26
N LEU A 83 -27.78 13.30 16.59
CA LEU A 83 -27.64 12.61 17.88
C LEU A 83 -26.22 12.08 18.05
N ASP A 84 -25.63 11.45 17.04
CA ASP A 84 -24.26 10.96 17.04
C ASP A 84 -23.27 12.12 17.12
N THR A 85 -23.52 13.23 16.42
CA THR A 85 -22.70 14.45 16.51
C THR A 85 -22.80 15.09 17.90
N LEU A 86 -24.00 15.14 18.48
CA LEU A 86 -24.26 15.66 19.82
C LEU A 86 -23.67 14.73 20.89
N GLN A 87 -23.76 13.42 20.71
CA GLN A 87 -23.20 12.41 21.60
C GLN A 87 -21.67 12.45 21.54
N HIS A 88 -21.10 12.56 20.35
CA HIS A 88 -19.66 12.75 20.17
C HIS A 88 -19.21 14.06 20.81
N SER A 89 -19.95 15.15 20.62
CA SER A 89 -19.66 16.44 21.27
C SER A 89 -19.80 16.34 22.79
N PHE A 90 -20.81 15.66 23.30
CA PHE A 90 -21.06 15.47 24.73
C PHE A 90 -19.96 14.64 25.38
N ASN A 91 -19.60 13.50 24.79
CA ASN A 91 -18.48 12.67 25.24
C ASN A 91 -17.17 13.46 25.17
N HIS A 92 -17.01 14.32 24.16
CA HIS A 92 -15.85 15.20 24.03
C HIS A 92 -15.78 16.26 25.14
N TYR A 93 -16.91 16.91 25.50
CA TYR A 93 -16.97 17.82 26.64
C TYR A 93 -16.80 17.10 27.98
N ALA A 94 -17.32 15.88 28.11
CA ALA A 94 -17.15 15.05 29.30
C ALA A 94 -15.67 14.66 29.51
N ASP A 95 -14.95 14.29 28.44
CA ASP A 95 -13.51 14.05 28.45
C ASP A 95 -12.72 15.29 28.88
N ILE A 96 -13.11 16.49 28.41
CA ILE A 96 -12.47 17.75 28.83
C ILE A 96 -12.65 17.99 30.33
N VAL A 97 -13.87 17.78 30.85
CA VAL A 97 -14.16 17.93 32.28
C VAL A 97 -13.38 16.89 33.09
N GLU A 98 -13.27 15.65 32.60
CA GLU A 98 -12.52 14.59 33.28
C GLU A 98 -11.01 14.84 33.26
N GLN A 99 -10.46 15.38 32.16
CA GLN A 99 -9.06 15.80 32.10
C GLN A 99 -8.78 17.00 33.02
N LEU A 100 -9.67 18.00 33.11
CA LEU A 100 -9.53 19.09 34.07
C LEU A 100 -9.54 18.61 35.53
N LYS A 101 -10.21 17.47 35.82
CA LYS A 101 -10.26 16.87 37.15
C LYS A 101 -9.04 16.00 37.49
N THR A 102 -8.38 15.43 36.48
CA THR A 102 -7.31 14.43 36.67
C THR A 102 -5.90 14.97 36.39
N LEU A 103 -5.78 16.05 35.62
CA LEU A 103 -4.49 16.67 35.29
C LEU A 103 -3.86 17.38 36.49
N PRO A 104 -2.52 17.44 36.56
CA PRO A 104 -1.80 18.32 37.50
C PRO A 104 -2.22 19.79 37.32
N GLU A 105 -2.26 20.53 38.43
CA GLU A 105 -2.84 21.88 38.51
C GLU A 105 -2.28 22.86 37.46
N THR A 106 -0.97 22.79 37.19
CA THR A 106 -0.29 23.64 36.20
C THR A 106 -0.76 23.39 34.76
N ASP A 107 -1.12 22.15 34.45
CA ASP A 107 -1.56 21.75 33.10
C ASP A 107 -3.08 21.88 32.94
N ALA A 108 -3.86 21.68 34.01
CA ALA A 108 -5.26 22.05 34.07
C ALA A 108 -5.45 23.57 33.84
N LEU A 109 -4.57 24.41 34.40
CA LEU A 109 -4.56 25.87 34.17
C LEU A 109 -4.23 26.24 32.72
N LYS A 110 -3.30 25.55 32.06
CA LYS A 110 -3.00 25.76 30.63
C LYS A 110 -4.15 25.34 29.74
N LEU A 111 -4.77 24.19 30.01
CA LEU A 111 -5.96 23.72 29.31
C LEU A 111 -7.10 24.73 29.44
N LEU A 112 -7.30 25.27 30.64
CA LEU A 112 -8.29 26.32 30.90
C LEU A 112 -7.96 27.64 30.17
N GLN A 113 -6.69 28.03 30.07
CA GLN A 113 -6.25 29.21 29.31
C GLN A 113 -6.45 29.02 27.80
N MET A 114 -6.23 27.81 27.28
CA MET A 114 -6.46 27.47 25.88
C MET A 114 -7.95 27.46 25.54
N LEU A 115 -8.82 26.91 26.40
CA LEU A 115 -10.27 26.96 26.25
C LEU A 115 -10.85 28.39 26.27
N ARG A 116 -10.11 29.33 26.85
CA ARG A 116 -10.46 30.76 26.90
C ARG A 116 -9.92 31.57 25.71
N SER A 117 -9.14 30.96 24.82
CA SER A 117 -8.55 31.59 23.63
C SER A 117 -9.44 31.40 22.39
N PRO A 118 -9.55 32.38 21.47
CA PRO A 118 -10.45 32.32 20.31
C PRO A 118 -10.01 31.38 19.15
N ALA A 119 -9.06 30.48 19.36
CA ALA A 119 -8.63 29.50 18.35
C ALA A 119 -9.48 28.21 18.40
N ASP A 120 -9.69 27.58 17.24
CA ASP A 120 -10.54 26.39 17.06
C ASP A 120 -10.15 25.26 18.04
N VAL A 121 -11.06 24.95 18.96
CA VAL A 121 -10.92 23.96 20.04
C VAL A 121 -10.55 22.58 19.49
N ASN A 122 -10.95 22.27 18.25
CA ASN A 122 -10.70 20.98 17.60
C ASN A 122 -9.23 20.78 17.17
N GLY A 123 -8.58 21.82 16.63
CA GLY A 123 -7.20 21.74 16.16
C GLY A 123 -6.18 21.71 17.29
N ALA A 124 -6.48 22.38 18.39
CA ALA A 124 -5.64 22.39 19.58
C ALA A 124 -5.56 21.01 20.28
N PHE A 125 -6.63 20.21 20.17
CA PHE A 125 -6.72 18.93 20.88
C PHE A 125 -6.09 17.74 20.14
N ALA A 126 -6.03 17.76 18.80
CA ALA A 126 -5.27 16.77 18.03
C ALA A 126 -3.77 16.82 18.41
N SER A 127 -3.24 18.03 18.58
CA SER A 127 -1.88 18.27 19.08
C SER A 127 -1.71 17.86 20.55
N LEU A 128 -2.78 17.92 21.37
CA LEU A 128 -2.75 17.47 22.76
C LEU A 128 -2.87 15.94 22.90
N ARG A 129 -3.65 15.20 22.10
CA ARG A 129 -3.65 13.72 22.19
C ARG A 129 -2.28 13.13 21.86
N GLY A 130 -1.61 13.68 20.84
CA GLY A 130 -0.21 13.34 20.52
C GLY A 130 0.78 13.77 21.63
N SER A 131 0.54 14.90 22.29
CA SER A 131 1.43 15.41 23.35
C SER A 131 1.16 14.84 24.75
N VAL A 132 -0.06 14.42 25.07
CA VAL A 132 -0.49 13.95 26.41
C VAL A 132 -0.05 12.51 26.66
N HIS A 133 -0.10 11.62 25.67
CA HIS A 133 0.50 10.28 25.78
C HIS A 133 2.02 10.34 25.94
N THR A 134 2.65 11.37 25.38
CA THR A 134 4.10 11.54 25.32
C THR A 134 4.66 12.28 26.54
N ARG A 135 3.93 13.24 27.11
CA ARG A 135 4.35 14.00 28.31
C ARG A 135 4.18 13.23 29.62
N MET A 136 3.22 12.31 29.73
CA MET A 136 2.98 11.53 30.96
C MET A 136 4.11 10.55 31.33
N ARG A 137 5.16 10.38 30.51
CA ARG A 137 6.23 9.39 30.74
C ARG A 137 7.64 9.96 30.95
N LEU A 138 7.85 11.28 30.97
CA LEU A 138 9.20 11.89 31.01
C LEU A 138 10.09 11.42 32.18
N SER A 139 9.52 11.15 33.37
CA SER A 139 10.24 10.59 34.53
C SER A 139 10.58 9.10 34.36
N ASN A 140 9.71 8.33 33.70
CA ASN A 140 9.91 6.90 33.43
C ASN A 140 10.86 6.67 32.23
N HIS A 141 10.89 7.60 31.26
CA HIS A 141 11.77 7.55 30.08
C HIS A 141 13.25 7.69 30.44
N ARG A 142 13.62 8.56 31.39
CA ARG A 142 15.01 8.66 31.87
C ARG A 142 15.47 7.39 32.61
N THR A 143 14.55 6.72 33.31
CA THR A 143 14.84 5.47 34.04
C THR A 143 14.91 4.28 33.09
N ALA A 144 14.05 4.23 32.06
CA ALA A 144 14.05 3.19 31.04
C ALA A 144 15.24 3.31 30.05
N GLN A 145 15.76 4.51 29.80
CA GLN A 145 17.02 4.73 29.06
C GLN A 145 18.23 4.08 29.75
N ALA A 146 18.18 3.84 31.06
CA ALA A 146 19.26 3.18 31.81
C ALA A 146 19.20 1.64 31.76
N ILE A 147 18.10 1.06 31.27
CA ILE A 147 17.81 -0.40 31.34
C ILE A 147 17.71 -1.04 29.94
N LEU A 148 17.31 -0.29 28.92
CA LEU A 148 17.17 -0.76 27.54
C LEU A 148 18.50 -0.63 26.75
N PRO A 149 18.71 -1.42 25.68
CA PRO A 149 19.84 -1.23 24.76
C PRO A 149 19.90 0.22 24.27
N THR A 150 21.11 0.77 24.11
CA THR A 150 21.31 2.15 23.65
C THR A 150 20.68 2.35 22.28
N THR A 151 19.63 3.18 22.21
CA THR A 151 19.12 3.70 20.93
C THR A 151 20.08 4.75 20.39
N ASN A 152 20.11 4.94 19.06
CA ASN A 152 21.02 5.90 18.44
C ASN A 152 20.57 7.36 18.62
N SER A 153 19.29 7.57 18.94
CA SER A 153 18.68 8.91 19.12
C SER A 153 17.59 8.92 20.20
N ARG A 154 17.13 10.12 20.59
CA ARG A 154 16.03 10.28 21.57
C ARG A 154 14.68 9.97 20.94
N ILE A 155 14.48 10.39 19.70
CA ILE A 155 13.27 10.05 18.95
C ILE A 155 13.12 8.54 18.73
N GLU A 156 14.20 7.81 18.45
CA GLU A 156 14.14 6.35 18.31
C GLU A 156 13.70 5.66 19.62
N PHE A 157 14.13 6.20 20.77
CA PHE A 157 13.68 5.74 22.07
C PHE A 157 12.20 6.04 22.31
N GLU A 158 11.74 7.24 21.98
CA GLU A 158 10.33 7.63 22.06
C GLU A 158 9.46 6.71 21.18
N LEU A 159 9.86 6.48 19.92
CA LEU A 159 9.19 5.57 18.99
C LEU A 159 9.13 4.15 19.54
N THR A 160 10.25 3.62 20.07
CA THR A 160 10.29 2.28 20.66
C THR A 160 9.37 2.14 21.86
N ALA A 161 9.29 3.18 22.69
CA ALA A 161 8.51 3.15 23.92
C ALA A 161 7.00 3.37 23.71
N LEU A 162 6.60 4.05 22.63
CA LEU A 162 5.21 4.34 22.31
C LEU A 162 4.62 3.37 21.29
N HIS A 163 5.40 2.95 20.29
CA HIS A 163 4.95 2.22 19.11
C HIS A 163 5.64 0.86 18.98
N GLY A 164 5.69 0.09 20.06
CA GLY A 164 6.52 -1.12 20.17
C GLY A 164 6.19 -2.28 19.21
N ILE A 165 5.01 -2.28 18.58
CA ILE A 165 4.64 -3.28 17.55
C ILE A 165 5.47 -3.08 16.28
N VAL A 166 5.62 -1.83 15.85
CA VAL A 166 6.31 -1.45 14.60
C VAL A 166 7.70 -0.88 14.83
N TYR A 167 8.02 -0.45 16.04
CA TYR A 167 9.38 -0.09 16.47
C TYR A 167 9.82 -0.95 17.66
N PRO A 168 10.04 -2.27 17.46
CA PRO A 168 10.55 -3.12 18.52
C PRO A 168 11.99 -2.73 18.90
N THR A 169 12.37 -3.04 20.14
CA THR A 169 13.75 -2.80 20.60
C THR A 169 14.76 -3.62 19.80
N LEU A 170 15.76 -2.93 19.24
CA LEU A 170 16.83 -3.56 18.46
C LEU A 170 17.91 -4.14 19.39
N VAL A 171 17.81 -5.43 19.71
CA VAL A 171 18.83 -6.15 20.50
C VAL A 171 20.03 -6.49 19.59
N PRO A 172 21.30 -6.32 20.04
CA PRO A 172 22.47 -6.71 19.24
C PRO A 172 22.37 -8.16 18.72
N ILE A 173 22.60 -8.37 17.43
CA ILE A 173 22.80 -9.71 16.87
C ILE A 173 24.29 -9.97 16.77
N ASP A 174 24.71 -11.14 17.25
CA ASP A 174 26.04 -11.66 16.96
C ASP A 174 26.10 -12.11 15.49
N ILE A 175 26.62 -11.24 14.62
CA ILE A 175 26.79 -11.49 13.19
C ILE A 175 27.75 -12.68 12.96
N SER A 176 28.67 -12.95 13.89
CA SER A 176 29.64 -14.05 13.77
C SER A 176 29.00 -15.43 13.95
N ALA A 177 27.85 -15.51 14.63
CA ALA A 177 27.08 -16.72 14.81
C ALA A 177 26.16 -17.07 13.62
N LEU A 178 25.95 -16.15 12.67
CA LEU A 178 24.94 -16.29 11.61
C LEU A 178 25.30 -17.23 10.46
N GLY A 179 26.48 -17.87 10.48
CA GLY A 179 26.86 -18.88 9.48
C GLY A 179 26.86 -18.37 8.03
N ILE A 180 26.84 -17.06 7.79
CA ILE A 180 26.90 -16.48 6.46
C ILE A 180 28.34 -16.63 5.96
N SER A 181 28.58 -17.62 5.10
CA SER A 181 29.88 -17.84 4.42
C SER A 181 30.46 -16.52 3.91
N PRO A 182 31.77 -16.29 4.03
CA PRO A 182 32.33 -15.04 4.53
C PRO A 182 31.88 -13.82 3.72
N LEU A 183 30.86 -13.14 4.24
CA LEU A 183 30.72 -11.70 4.07
C LEU A 183 32.00 -11.11 4.67
N GLU A 184 32.85 -10.52 3.84
CA GLU A 184 34.12 -9.93 4.26
C GLU A 184 33.91 -9.13 5.55
N LYS A 185 34.58 -9.57 6.62
CA LYS A 185 34.48 -8.96 7.95
C LYS A 185 34.83 -7.47 7.84
N PRO A 186 34.23 -6.59 8.66
CA PRO A 186 34.76 -5.23 8.85
C PRO A 186 36.22 -5.35 9.28
N ALA A 187 37.14 -4.74 8.53
CA ALA A 187 38.57 -4.84 8.80
C ALA A 187 38.90 -4.14 10.13
N LEU A 188 39.31 -4.92 11.14
CA LEU A 188 40.12 -4.42 12.24
C LEU A 188 41.59 -4.32 11.78
N PRO A 189 42.41 -3.42 12.36
CA PRO A 189 43.75 -3.17 11.84
C PRO A 189 44.65 -4.42 11.93
N ALA A 190 45.22 -4.74 10.77
CA ALA A 190 46.19 -5.78 10.41
C ALA A 190 46.88 -6.60 11.53
N ALA A 191 46.75 -7.92 11.41
CA ALA A 191 47.85 -8.86 11.66
C ALA A 191 47.91 -9.85 10.49
N GLN A 192 49.06 -9.90 9.82
CA GLN A 192 49.34 -10.74 8.66
C GLN A 192 49.28 -12.22 9.06
N THR A 193 48.50 -13.01 8.32
CA THR A 193 48.72 -14.46 8.28
C THR A 193 48.22 -15.01 6.94
N GLU A 194 49.14 -15.64 6.22
CA GLU A 194 48.94 -16.24 4.90
C GLU A 194 47.83 -17.30 4.92
N ILE A 195 46.86 -17.19 4.02
CA ILE A 195 45.80 -18.20 3.83
C ILE A 195 46.04 -18.96 2.53
N SER A 196 46.26 -20.27 2.68
CA SER A 196 46.36 -21.23 1.60
C SER A 196 45.01 -21.39 0.88
N MET A 197 45.04 -21.32 -0.45
CA MET A 197 43.90 -21.50 -1.34
C MET A 197 43.36 -22.95 -1.27
N SER A 198 42.20 -23.16 -0.64
CA SER A 198 41.41 -24.38 -0.84
C SER A 198 40.22 -24.10 -1.76
N LYS A 199 40.11 -24.94 -2.80
CA LYS A 199 39.17 -24.90 -3.93
C LYS A 199 37.70 -24.70 -3.49
N ILE A 200 37.08 -23.67 -4.07
CA ILE A 200 35.63 -23.43 -4.04
C ILE A 200 34.97 -24.51 -4.89
N SER A 201 34.11 -25.31 -4.28
CA SER A 201 33.28 -26.32 -4.96
C SER A 201 32.28 -25.64 -5.89
N SER A 202 32.09 -26.21 -7.07
CA SER A 202 31.20 -25.78 -8.16
C SER A 202 29.77 -25.50 -7.69
N ALA A 203 29.22 -24.39 -8.18
CA ALA A 203 27.85 -23.92 -7.98
C ALA A 203 26.84 -24.89 -8.59
N ASN A 204 26.11 -25.63 -7.75
CA ASN A 204 24.81 -26.18 -8.13
C ASN A 204 23.74 -25.18 -7.67
N PRO A 205 22.66 -24.95 -8.44
CA PRO A 205 21.54 -24.14 -7.98
C PRO A 205 20.98 -24.73 -6.68
N VAL A 206 20.66 -23.87 -5.70
CA VAL A 206 20.11 -24.29 -4.41
C VAL A 206 18.67 -24.77 -4.65
N VAL A 207 18.49 -26.09 -4.79
CA VAL A 207 17.17 -26.69 -4.89
C VAL A 207 16.64 -27.02 -3.49
N LEU A 208 15.52 -26.39 -3.10
CA LEU A 208 14.75 -26.69 -1.90
C LEU A 208 14.10 -28.07 -2.05
N SER A 209 14.77 -29.10 -1.53
CA SER A 209 14.24 -30.48 -1.51
C SER A 209 12.96 -30.67 -0.69
N SER A 210 12.54 -29.67 0.10
CA SER A 210 11.49 -29.79 1.12
C SER A 210 10.07 -29.39 0.69
N ILE A 211 9.88 -28.65 -0.41
CA ILE A 211 8.53 -28.18 -0.81
C ILE A 211 7.66 -29.31 -1.37
N ARG A 212 8.25 -30.35 -1.98
CA ARG A 212 7.50 -31.51 -2.51
C ARG A 212 6.74 -32.31 -1.44
N PHE A 213 7.01 -32.08 -0.16
CA PHE A 213 6.41 -32.81 0.96
C PHE A 213 5.59 -31.90 1.90
N ARG A 214 5.30 -30.66 1.52
CA ARG A 214 4.42 -29.81 2.32
C ARG A 214 2.96 -30.26 2.15
N PRO A 215 2.18 -30.33 3.24
CA PRO A 215 0.74 -30.52 3.13
C PRO A 215 0.13 -29.36 2.35
N LEU A 216 -0.91 -29.66 1.56
CA LEU A 216 -1.68 -28.64 0.86
C LEU A 216 -2.37 -27.72 1.89
N CYS A 217 -2.46 -26.43 1.59
CA CYS A 217 -3.12 -25.46 2.46
C CYS A 217 -4.63 -25.69 2.60
N ASP A 218 -5.22 -26.42 1.65
CA ASP A 218 -6.62 -26.82 1.61
C ASP A 218 -6.72 -28.25 1.06
N SER A 219 -7.35 -29.15 1.82
CA SER A 219 -7.45 -30.57 1.45
C SER A 219 -8.29 -30.83 0.21
N ARG A 220 -9.22 -29.92 -0.16
CA ARG A 220 -10.04 -30.07 -1.37
C ARG A 220 -9.19 -30.08 -2.65
N LEU A 221 -8.01 -29.47 -2.62
CA LEU A 221 -7.08 -29.48 -3.75
C LEU A 221 -6.60 -30.88 -4.15
N GLU A 222 -6.72 -31.88 -3.26
CA GLU A 222 -6.44 -33.29 -3.59
C GLU A 222 -7.40 -33.87 -4.65
N GLU A 223 -8.59 -33.27 -4.79
CA GLU A 223 -9.65 -33.72 -5.68
C GLU A 223 -9.66 -32.99 -7.04
N ILE A 224 -8.65 -32.14 -7.30
CA ILE A 224 -8.60 -31.34 -8.52
C ILE A 224 -8.52 -32.20 -9.79
N ASP A 225 -9.27 -31.81 -10.82
CA ASP A 225 -9.10 -32.27 -12.20
C ASP A 225 -8.57 -31.10 -13.05
N ILE A 226 -7.25 -30.92 -13.08
CA ILE A 226 -6.62 -29.77 -13.74
C ILE A 226 -6.84 -29.77 -15.24
N SER A 227 -7.07 -30.95 -15.83
CA SER A 227 -7.27 -31.13 -17.27
C SER A 227 -8.54 -30.47 -17.79
N TYR A 228 -9.51 -30.21 -16.90
CA TYR A 228 -10.71 -29.42 -17.22
C TYR A 228 -10.37 -27.95 -17.46
N TRP A 229 -9.40 -27.40 -16.72
CA TRP A 229 -9.15 -25.96 -16.68
C TRP A 229 -8.05 -25.49 -17.62
N THR A 230 -7.05 -26.31 -17.92
CA THR A 230 -5.91 -25.93 -18.76
C THR A 230 -5.47 -27.08 -19.67
N LYS A 231 -4.93 -26.72 -20.84
CA LYS A 231 -4.34 -27.69 -21.77
C LYS A 231 -2.84 -27.90 -21.53
N VAL A 232 -2.25 -27.18 -20.58
CA VAL A 232 -0.85 -27.34 -20.19
C VAL A 232 -0.67 -28.76 -19.62
N PRO A 233 0.35 -29.52 -20.08
CA PRO A 233 0.59 -30.88 -19.60
C PRO A 233 1.20 -30.87 -18.20
N ILE A 234 0.35 -30.74 -17.18
CA ILE A 234 0.69 -30.79 -15.75
C ILE A 234 -0.17 -31.85 -15.05
N SER A 235 0.39 -32.54 -14.05
CA SER A 235 -0.37 -33.51 -13.26
C SER A 235 -1.24 -32.80 -12.22
N ASN A 236 -2.32 -33.44 -11.77
CA ASN A 236 -3.19 -32.90 -10.72
C ASN A 236 -2.40 -32.60 -9.44
N GLU A 237 -1.49 -33.49 -9.05
CA GLU A 237 -0.68 -33.36 -7.83
C GLU A 237 0.27 -32.15 -7.90
N THR A 238 0.88 -31.93 -9.08
CA THR A 238 1.79 -30.81 -9.29
C THR A 238 1.02 -29.49 -9.33
N ALA A 239 -0.15 -29.48 -10.00
CA ALA A 239 -1.02 -28.32 -10.06
C ALA A 239 -1.56 -27.95 -8.68
N ALA A 240 -2.02 -28.92 -7.90
CA ALA A 240 -2.47 -28.73 -6.51
C ALA A 240 -1.36 -28.11 -5.65
N ALA A 241 -0.13 -28.63 -5.73
CA ALA A 241 1.00 -28.10 -4.98
C ALA A 241 1.36 -26.66 -5.40
N MET A 242 1.31 -26.34 -6.70
CA MET A 242 1.55 -24.98 -7.21
C MET A 242 0.44 -23.99 -6.79
N ILE A 243 -0.83 -24.41 -6.84
CA ILE A 243 -1.96 -23.58 -6.41
C ILE A 243 -1.90 -23.35 -4.90
N SER A 244 -1.59 -24.38 -4.10
CA SER A 244 -1.34 -24.24 -2.66
C SER A 244 -0.23 -23.22 -2.39
N LEU A 245 0.89 -23.33 -3.10
CA LEU A 245 2.00 -22.39 -2.96
C LEU A 245 1.57 -20.94 -3.24
N PHE A 246 0.81 -20.69 -4.30
CA PHE A 246 0.27 -19.36 -4.61
C PHE A 246 -0.64 -18.83 -3.48
N LEU A 247 -1.53 -19.69 -2.96
CA LEU A 247 -2.44 -19.33 -1.86
C LEU A 247 -1.68 -19.01 -0.57
N GLU A 248 -0.60 -19.72 -0.28
CA GLU A 248 0.24 -19.51 0.91
C GLU A 248 1.27 -18.37 0.74
N THR A 249 1.41 -17.80 -0.45
CA THR A 249 2.39 -16.75 -0.74
C THR A 249 1.75 -15.48 -1.29
N ASP A 250 1.57 -15.34 -2.60
CA ASP A 250 1.08 -14.12 -3.25
C ASP A 250 -0.30 -13.68 -2.73
N GLN A 251 -1.18 -14.65 -2.47
CA GLN A 251 -2.51 -14.41 -1.95
C GLN A 251 -2.49 -13.81 -0.53
N THR A 252 -1.51 -14.16 0.32
CA THR A 252 -1.37 -13.63 1.70
C THR A 252 -0.99 -12.14 1.73
N ILE A 253 -0.47 -11.61 0.61
CA ILE A 253 -0.03 -10.22 0.47
C ILE A 253 -1.06 -9.39 -0.30
N VAL A 254 -1.54 -9.88 -1.44
CA VAL A 254 -2.38 -9.09 -2.37
C VAL A 254 -3.85 -9.51 -2.34
N GLY A 255 -4.18 -10.74 -1.95
CA GLY A 255 -5.56 -11.20 -1.74
C GLY A 255 -6.44 -11.24 -2.98
N PHE A 256 -5.90 -11.66 -4.14
CA PHE A 256 -6.52 -11.58 -5.48
C PHE A 256 -7.93 -12.16 -5.60
N VAL A 257 -8.23 -13.23 -4.87
CA VAL A 257 -9.52 -13.94 -4.94
C VAL A 257 -10.01 -14.30 -3.54
N ASP A 258 -11.29 -14.61 -3.38
CA ASP A 258 -11.73 -15.34 -2.20
C ASP A 258 -11.26 -16.80 -2.35
N ALA A 259 -10.32 -17.22 -1.50
CA ALA A 259 -9.64 -18.51 -1.64
C ALA A 259 -10.60 -19.70 -1.49
N ASP A 260 -11.60 -19.59 -0.62
CA ASP A 260 -12.57 -20.65 -0.38
C ASP A 260 -13.51 -20.82 -1.60
N LEU A 261 -14.07 -19.70 -2.08
CA LEU A 261 -14.93 -19.70 -3.28
C LEU A 261 -14.19 -20.14 -4.55
N PHE A 262 -12.92 -19.74 -4.68
CA PHE A 262 -12.05 -20.15 -5.77
C PHE A 262 -11.78 -21.65 -5.73
N VAL A 263 -11.35 -22.20 -4.59
CA VAL A 263 -11.04 -23.63 -4.45
C VAL A 263 -12.29 -24.49 -4.67
N GLU A 264 -13.44 -24.09 -4.12
CA GLU A 264 -14.72 -24.77 -4.39
C GLU A 264 -15.02 -24.80 -5.90
N SER A 265 -14.96 -23.63 -6.55
CA SER A 265 -15.25 -23.52 -7.99
C SER A 265 -14.28 -24.33 -8.84
N LEU A 266 -13.00 -24.34 -8.47
CA LEU A 266 -11.93 -25.08 -9.13
C LEU A 266 -12.18 -26.60 -9.08
N VAL A 267 -12.48 -27.14 -7.90
CA VAL A 267 -12.69 -28.58 -7.69
C VAL A 267 -14.03 -29.04 -8.28
N ASP A 268 -15.09 -28.27 -8.07
CA ASP A 268 -16.43 -28.59 -8.58
C ASP A 268 -16.60 -28.35 -10.09
N ARG A 269 -15.58 -27.78 -10.76
CA ARG A 269 -15.60 -27.41 -12.19
C ARG A 269 -16.70 -26.39 -12.52
N LYS A 270 -16.98 -25.48 -11.60
CA LYS A 270 -17.97 -24.39 -11.75
C LYS A 270 -17.27 -23.12 -12.22
N PRO A 271 -17.73 -22.46 -13.30
CA PRO A 271 -17.10 -21.24 -13.81
C PRO A 271 -17.46 -19.96 -13.04
N GLN A 272 -18.12 -20.06 -11.87
CA GLN A 272 -18.65 -18.90 -11.15
C GLN A 272 -17.53 -18.03 -10.55
N PHE A 273 -16.56 -18.65 -9.89
CA PHE A 273 -15.40 -17.96 -9.29
C PHE A 273 -14.06 -18.52 -9.78
N CYS A 274 -14.08 -19.26 -10.89
CA CYS A 274 -12.91 -19.86 -11.52
C CYS A 274 -13.02 -19.82 -13.04
N SER A 275 -11.89 -19.68 -13.74
CA SER A 275 -11.83 -19.70 -15.20
C SER A 275 -10.50 -20.29 -15.68
N THR A 276 -10.45 -20.77 -16.92
CA THR A 276 -9.20 -21.20 -17.57
C THR A 276 -8.14 -20.11 -17.53
N PHE A 277 -8.52 -18.84 -17.73
CA PHE A 277 -7.58 -17.72 -17.67
C PHE A 277 -7.03 -17.52 -16.26
N LEU A 278 -7.90 -17.54 -15.24
CA LEU A 278 -7.49 -17.41 -13.85
C LEU A 278 -6.53 -18.53 -13.44
N VAL A 279 -6.87 -19.79 -13.75
CA VAL A 279 -6.02 -20.95 -13.43
C VAL A 279 -4.66 -20.87 -14.14
N SER A 280 -4.65 -20.49 -15.42
CA SER A 280 -3.40 -20.35 -16.19
C SER A 280 -2.50 -19.25 -15.62
N ALA A 281 -3.09 -18.12 -15.19
CA ALA A 281 -2.37 -17.02 -14.57
C ALA A 281 -1.78 -17.42 -13.20
N ILE A 282 -2.57 -18.10 -12.36
CA ILE A 282 -2.12 -18.62 -11.05
C ILE A 282 -0.96 -19.60 -11.22
N LEU A 283 -1.11 -20.58 -12.12
CA LEU A 283 -0.04 -21.55 -12.39
C LEU A 283 1.23 -20.87 -12.92
N TYR A 284 1.09 -19.83 -13.75
CA TYR A 284 2.25 -19.08 -14.24
C TYR A 284 3.00 -18.37 -13.11
N VAL A 285 2.29 -17.67 -12.19
CA VAL A 285 2.91 -17.06 -11.00
C VAL A 285 3.60 -18.13 -10.14
N ALA A 286 2.87 -19.20 -9.81
CA ALA A 286 3.38 -20.26 -8.95
C ALA A 286 4.63 -20.94 -9.53
N CYS A 287 4.73 -21.09 -10.85
CA CYS A 287 5.89 -21.68 -11.50
C CYS A 287 7.20 -20.96 -11.17
N HIS A 288 7.18 -19.63 -11.00
CA HIS A 288 8.37 -18.84 -10.64
C HIS A 288 8.91 -19.23 -9.27
N ALA A 289 8.06 -19.22 -8.23
CA ALA A 289 8.46 -19.65 -6.89
C ALA A 289 8.81 -21.14 -6.85
N TYR A 290 8.10 -21.97 -7.63
CA TYR A 290 8.30 -23.43 -7.66
C TYR A 290 9.62 -23.85 -8.30
N THR A 291 10.30 -22.98 -9.06
CA THR A 291 11.65 -23.25 -9.61
C THR A 291 12.65 -23.61 -8.51
N ALA A 292 12.45 -23.08 -7.31
CA ALA A 292 13.20 -23.41 -6.11
C ALA A 292 13.18 -24.90 -5.79
N SER A 293 12.13 -25.61 -6.18
CA SER A 293 11.88 -27.03 -5.85
C SER A 293 12.09 -27.94 -7.05
N ASP A 294 11.71 -27.47 -8.23
CA ASP A 294 11.84 -28.19 -9.48
C ASP A 294 12.05 -27.23 -10.65
N LEU A 295 13.27 -27.18 -11.18
CA LEU A 295 13.59 -26.38 -12.37
C LEU A 295 12.75 -26.77 -13.61
N LYS A 296 12.11 -27.94 -13.64
CA LYS A 296 11.17 -28.29 -14.71
C LYS A 296 9.94 -27.38 -14.74
N SER A 297 9.61 -26.71 -13.63
CA SER A 297 8.50 -25.73 -13.59
C SER A 297 8.69 -24.59 -14.59
N VAL A 298 9.93 -24.27 -14.98
CA VAL A 298 10.23 -23.26 -16.01
C VAL A 298 9.52 -23.59 -17.33
N THR A 299 9.51 -24.86 -17.73
CA THR A 299 8.88 -25.28 -18.98
C THR A 299 7.35 -25.18 -18.88
N VAL A 300 6.78 -25.58 -17.75
CA VAL A 300 5.34 -25.44 -17.47
C VAL A 300 4.95 -23.96 -17.49
N GLY A 301 5.71 -23.10 -16.81
CA GLY A 301 5.50 -21.66 -16.76
C GLY A 301 5.44 -21.02 -18.15
N LYS A 302 6.34 -21.39 -19.06
CA LYS A 302 6.31 -20.91 -20.46
C LYS A 302 5.02 -21.30 -21.20
N LEU A 303 4.47 -22.48 -20.92
CA LEU A 303 3.20 -22.93 -21.51
C LEU A 303 2.01 -22.20 -20.88
N CYS A 304 1.99 -22.03 -19.55
CA CYS A 304 0.99 -21.25 -18.84
C CYS A 304 0.98 -19.79 -19.30
N PHE A 305 2.15 -19.16 -19.50
CA PHE A 305 2.28 -17.81 -20.06
C PHE A 305 1.60 -17.70 -21.42
N ARG A 306 1.91 -18.59 -22.37
CA ARG A 306 1.32 -18.57 -23.72
C ARG A 306 -0.19 -18.76 -23.69
N GLU A 307 -0.69 -19.63 -22.82
CA GLU A 307 -2.13 -19.84 -22.65
C GLU A 307 -2.81 -18.61 -22.03
N ALA A 308 -2.24 -18.05 -20.96
CA ALA A 308 -2.74 -16.86 -20.29
C ALA A 308 -2.71 -15.62 -21.21
N GLU A 309 -1.65 -15.42 -21.99
CA GLU A 309 -1.59 -14.34 -22.97
C GLU A 309 -2.67 -14.50 -24.03
N ARG A 310 -2.82 -15.69 -24.61
CA ARG A 310 -3.88 -15.96 -25.60
C ARG A 310 -5.28 -15.68 -25.03
N LEU A 311 -5.52 -16.05 -23.78
CA LEU A 311 -6.80 -15.82 -23.11
C LEU A 311 -7.02 -14.33 -22.81
N PHE A 312 -5.99 -13.61 -22.35
CA PHE A 312 -6.05 -12.16 -22.19
C PHE A 312 -6.40 -11.45 -23.50
N ARG A 313 -5.77 -11.84 -24.61
CA ARG A 313 -6.08 -11.27 -25.94
C ARG A 313 -7.52 -11.56 -26.41
N ALA A 314 -8.13 -12.65 -25.95
CA ALA A 314 -9.48 -13.05 -26.34
C ALA A 314 -10.57 -12.49 -25.42
N GLU A 315 -10.33 -12.46 -24.11
CA GLU A 315 -11.35 -12.22 -23.07
C GLU A 315 -11.12 -10.89 -22.33
N GLY A 316 -9.92 -10.31 -22.38
CA GLY A 316 -9.52 -9.17 -21.55
C GLY A 316 -10.28 -7.85 -21.78
N SER A 317 -11.14 -7.78 -22.81
CA SER A 317 -12.05 -6.66 -23.04
C SER A 317 -13.44 -6.84 -22.40
N SER A 318 -13.75 -8.04 -21.91
CA SER A 318 -15.03 -8.36 -21.26
C SER A 318 -14.99 -7.93 -19.80
N ASP A 319 -15.94 -7.10 -19.37
CA ASP A 319 -15.98 -6.61 -17.99
C ASP A 319 -16.56 -7.71 -17.07
N ASP A 320 -15.67 -8.50 -16.47
CA ASP A 320 -15.99 -9.62 -15.60
C ASP A 320 -15.01 -9.70 -14.40
N LEU A 321 -15.50 -10.12 -13.24
CA LEU A 321 -14.71 -10.13 -11.99
C LEU A 321 -13.59 -11.16 -12.02
N VAL A 322 -13.86 -12.36 -12.53
CA VAL A 322 -12.88 -13.45 -12.59
C VAL A 322 -11.80 -13.10 -13.62
N THR A 323 -12.20 -12.48 -14.73
CA THR A 323 -11.29 -11.94 -15.75
C THR A 323 -10.41 -10.83 -15.19
N LEU A 324 -10.95 -9.90 -14.39
CA LEU A 324 -10.16 -8.88 -13.72
C LEU A 324 -9.14 -9.48 -12.75
N ALA A 325 -9.54 -10.47 -11.94
CA ALA A 325 -8.62 -11.20 -11.06
C ALA A 325 -7.48 -11.84 -11.85
N ALA A 326 -7.80 -12.51 -12.96
CA ALA A 326 -6.82 -13.13 -13.85
C ALA A 326 -5.87 -12.12 -14.49
N ILE A 327 -6.36 -10.95 -14.93
CA ILE A 327 -5.51 -9.86 -15.46
C ILE A 327 -4.52 -9.37 -14.41
N ASN A 328 -4.96 -9.15 -13.17
CA ASN A 328 -4.08 -8.67 -12.11
C ASN A 328 -3.01 -9.71 -11.74
N ILE A 329 -3.39 -10.99 -11.62
CA ILE A 329 -2.43 -12.09 -11.35
C ILE A 329 -1.47 -12.25 -12.51
N PHE A 330 -1.94 -12.15 -13.76
CA PHE A 330 -1.08 -12.25 -14.92
C PHE A 330 -0.12 -11.05 -15.04
N SER A 331 -0.58 -9.85 -14.67
CA SER A 331 0.24 -8.64 -14.56
C SER A 331 1.38 -8.85 -13.55
N LEU A 332 1.08 -9.41 -12.37
CA LEU A 332 2.07 -9.79 -11.35
C LEU A 332 3.13 -10.76 -11.89
N ALA A 333 2.70 -11.78 -12.64
CA ALA A 333 3.61 -12.75 -13.21
C ALA A 333 4.57 -12.10 -14.22
N CYS A 334 4.03 -11.31 -15.16
CA CYS A 334 4.81 -10.61 -16.17
C CYS A 334 5.78 -9.61 -15.54
N PHE A 335 5.35 -8.93 -14.48
CA PHE A 335 6.18 -8.06 -13.67
C PHE A 335 7.40 -8.79 -13.11
N PHE A 336 7.19 -9.92 -12.43
CA PHE A 336 8.29 -10.65 -11.81
C PHE A 336 9.17 -11.42 -12.81
N HIS A 337 8.64 -11.67 -14.01
CA HIS A 337 9.42 -12.17 -15.14
C HIS A 337 10.32 -11.09 -15.75
N GLY A 338 9.94 -9.81 -15.62
CA GLY A 338 10.61 -8.67 -16.27
C GLY A 338 10.14 -8.41 -17.71
N ASP A 339 8.91 -8.81 -18.06
CA ASP A 339 8.21 -8.34 -19.26
C ASP A 339 7.42 -7.06 -18.94
N ASP A 340 8.16 -5.96 -18.75
CA ASP A 340 7.62 -4.69 -18.29
C ASP A 340 6.66 -4.04 -19.31
N LYS A 341 6.72 -4.42 -20.58
CA LYS A 341 5.76 -3.95 -21.59
C LYS A 341 4.41 -4.60 -21.39
N LEU A 342 4.36 -5.93 -21.33
CA LEU A 342 3.10 -6.65 -21.13
C LEU A 342 2.55 -6.42 -19.72
N ALA A 343 3.40 -6.38 -18.70
CA ALA A 343 3.00 -6.09 -17.32
C ALA A 343 2.25 -4.75 -17.20
N ARG A 344 2.75 -3.69 -17.85
CA ARG A 344 2.11 -2.37 -17.88
C ARG A 344 0.82 -2.35 -18.69
N GLU A 345 0.77 -3.08 -19.81
CA GLU A 345 -0.47 -3.26 -20.57
C GLU A 345 -1.57 -3.90 -19.72
N LEU A 346 -1.23 -5.00 -19.03
CA LEU A 346 -2.14 -5.71 -18.12
C LEU A 346 -2.56 -4.84 -16.93
N LEU A 347 -1.62 -4.11 -16.32
CA LEU A 347 -1.92 -3.19 -15.22
C LEU A 347 -2.90 -2.09 -15.64
N ALA A 348 -2.70 -1.51 -16.83
CA ALA A 348 -3.61 -0.51 -17.38
C ALA A 348 -4.99 -1.12 -17.66
N ALA A 349 -5.03 -2.32 -18.27
CA ALA A 349 -6.28 -3.03 -18.52
C ALA A 349 -7.06 -3.31 -17.22
N GLY A 350 -6.39 -3.85 -16.20
CA GLY A 350 -6.97 -4.11 -14.88
C GLY A 350 -7.46 -2.83 -14.21
N ARG A 351 -6.65 -1.76 -14.21
CA ARG A 351 -7.05 -0.45 -13.69
C ARG A 351 -8.33 0.05 -14.35
N HIS A 352 -8.39 0.01 -15.68
CA HIS A 352 -9.54 0.52 -16.43
C HIS A 352 -10.79 -0.34 -16.24
N MET A 353 -10.65 -1.67 -16.23
CA MET A 353 -11.76 -2.59 -16.00
C MET A 353 -12.34 -2.42 -14.59
N GLY A 354 -11.51 -2.36 -13.54
CA GLY A 354 -12.01 -2.12 -12.18
C GLY A 354 -12.71 -0.76 -12.01
N LYS A 355 -12.29 0.28 -12.76
CA LYS A 355 -13.04 1.56 -12.83
C LYS A 355 -14.41 1.40 -13.50
N ARG A 356 -14.50 0.67 -14.61
CA ARG A 356 -15.78 0.42 -15.32
C ARG A 356 -16.75 -0.40 -14.48
N LEU A 357 -16.23 -1.37 -13.73
CA LEU A 357 -16.97 -2.17 -12.76
C LEU A 357 -17.34 -1.38 -11.48
N GLY A 358 -16.88 -0.12 -11.33
CA GLY A 358 -17.20 0.73 -10.19
C GLY A 358 -16.54 0.31 -8.87
N LEU A 359 -15.49 -0.51 -8.92
CA LEU A 359 -14.86 -1.11 -7.73
C LEU A 359 -14.10 -0.11 -6.86
N TYR A 360 -13.63 1.00 -7.44
CA TYR A 360 -12.90 2.08 -6.76
C TYR A 360 -13.00 3.38 -7.57
N GLY A 361 -12.56 4.50 -7.00
CA GLY A 361 -12.64 5.80 -7.66
C GLY A 361 -14.03 6.48 -7.57
N ALA A 362 -14.99 5.86 -6.89
CA ALA A 362 -16.33 6.40 -6.66
C ALA A 362 -16.57 6.65 -5.15
N PRO A 363 -17.23 7.77 -4.76
CA PRO A 363 -17.57 8.02 -3.36
C PRO A 363 -18.48 6.94 -2.76
N LEU A 364 -18.34 6.66 -1.46
CA LEU A 364 -19.11 5.64 -0.73
C LEU A 364 -20.63 5.75 -0.87
N ASN A 365 -21.16 6.97 -1.03
CA ASN A 365 -22.59 7.24 -1.18
C ASN A 365 -23.07 7.30 -2.64
N SER A 366 -22.21 6.90 -3.60
CA SER A 366 -22.59 6.86 -5.01
C SER A 366 -23.56 5.70 -5.29
N PRO A 367 -24.45 5.83 -6.30
CA PRO A 367 -25.36 4.74 -6.66
C PRO A 367 -24.63 3.43 -7.01
N SER A 368 -23.44 3.51 -7.63
CA SER A 368 -22.60 2.34 -7.93
C SER A 368 -22.06 1.66 -6.68
N SER A 369 -21.66 2.43 -5.65
CA SER A 369 -21.18 1.88 -4.38
C SER A 369 -22.30 1.25 -3.57
N LEU A 370 -23.49 1.85 -3.57
CA LEU A 370 -24.66 1.29 -2.86
C LEU A 370 -25.20 0.02 -3.54
N ALA A 371 -25.04 -0.10 -4.86
CA ALA A 371 -25.50 -1.28 -5.61
C ALA A 371 -24.82 -2.59 -5.17
N PHE A 372 -23.64 -2.53 -4.55
CA PHE A 372 -22.97 -3.73 -4.02
C PHE A 372 -23.76 -4.43 -2.90
N GLN A 373 -24.59 -3.70 -2.16
CA GLN A 373 -25.39 -4.26 -1.05
C GLN A 373 -26.54 -5.15 -1.53
N GLU A 374 -26.88 -5.08 -2.83
CA GLU A 374 -27.95 -5.88 -3.44
C GLU A 374 -27.41 -7.19 -4.05
N LEU A 375 -26.10 -7.41 -4.00
CA LEU A 375 -25.48 -8.62 -4.53
C LEU A 375 -25.59 -9.79 -3.54
N PRO A 376 -25.59 -11.05 -4.01
CA PRO A 376 -25.49 -12.22 -3.14
C PRO A 376 -24.18 -12.22 -2.33
N ASP A 377 -24.19 -12.80 -1.13
CA ASP A 377 -23.06 -12.79 -0.18
C ASP A 377 -21.76 -13.35 -0.76
N ASP A 378 -21.82 -14.45 -1.52
CA ASP A 378 -20.67 -15.05 -2.20
C ASP A 378 -20.08 -14.12 -3.27
N VAL A 379 -20.95 -13.45 -4.03
CA VAL A 379 -20.55 -12.45 -5.02
C VAL A 379 -19.96 -11.22 -4.33
N ILE A 380 -20.51 -10.74 -3.21
CA ILE A 380 -19.93 -9.64 -2.42
C ILE A 380 -18.52 -10.01 -1.95
N ARG A 381 -18.34 -11.21 -1.40
CA ARG A 381 -17.04 -11.73 -0.96
C ARG A 381 -16.00 -11.70 -2.08
N MET A 382 -16.31 -12.29 -3.22
CA MET A 382 -15.40 -12.27 -4.37
C MET A 382 -15.15 -10.84 -4.87
N THR A 383 -16.19 -10.01 -4.96
CA THR A 383 -16.08 -8.62 -5.42
C THR A 383 -15.17 -7.80 -4.51
N ALA A 384 -15.29 -7.97 -3.19
CA ALA A 384 -14.43 -7.31 -2.20
C ALA A 384 -12.96 -7.70 -2.39
N HIS A 385 -12.67 -9.00 -2.54
CA HIS A 385 -11.32 -9.48 -2.82
C HIS A 385 -10.74 -8.90 -4.12
N VAL A 386 -11.48 -8.96 -5.22
CA VAL A 386 -11.00 -8.44 -6.52
C VAL A 386 -10.82 -6.92 -6.49
N ALA A 387 -11.71 -6.19 -5.81
CA ALA A 387 -11.61 -4.74 -5.67
C ALA A 387 -10.37 -4.31 -4.85
N TRP A 388 -10.21 -4.90 -3.66
CA TRP A 388 -9.09 -4.61 -2.77
C TRP A 388 -7.76 -5.08 -3.34
N SER A 389 -7.71 -6.25 -3.97
CA SER A 389 -6.48 -6.73 -4.62
C SER A 389 -6.05 -5.87 -5.79
N THR A 390 -6.98 -5.41 -6.64
CA THR A 390 -6.65 -4.47 -7.73
C THR A 390 -6.10 -3.16 -7.16
N TYR A 391 -6.72 -2.64 -6.10
CA TYR A 391 -6.27 -1.42 -5.42
C TYR A 391 -4.87 -1.58 -4.79
N ASN A 392 -4.64 -2.71 -4.11
CA ASN A 392 -3.36 -3.05 -3.49
C ASN A 392 -2.27 -3.28 -4.53
N TRP A 393 -2.57 -3.99 -5.62
CA TRP A 393 -1.62 -4.21 -6.71
C TRP A 393 -1.16 -2.89 -7.32
N ILE A 394 -2.09 -1.97 -7.55
CA ILE A 394 -1.76 -0.62 -8.00
C ILE A 394 -0.94 0.15 -6.95
N ALA A 395 -1.22 -0.02 -5.66
CA ALA A 395 -0.43 0.60 -4.59
C ALA A 395 1.01 0.06 -4.55
N ILE A 396 1.22 -1.23 -4.84
CA ILE A 396 2.56 -1.81 -4.97
C ILE A 396 3.31 -1.19 -6.16
N HIS A 397 2.64 -0.99 -7.30
CA HIS A 397 3.21 -0.27 -8.43
C HIS A 397 3.57 1.19 -8.13
N VAL A 398 2.77 1.87 -7.31
CA VAL A 398 3.09 3.20 -6.80
C VAL A 398 4.41 3.18 -6.01
N LEU A 399 4.65 2.16 -5.16
CA LEU A 399 5.88 2.04 -4.39
C LEU A 399 7.12 1.74 -5.28
N TYR A 400 6.98 0.89 -6.30
CA TYR A 400 8.09 0.45 -7.13
C TYR A 400 8.40 1.35 -8.35
N TYR A 401 7.39 1.97 -8.96
CA TYR A 401 7.47 2.66 -10.26
C TYR A 401 7.07 4.13 -10.18
N TYR A 402 6.55 4.56 -9.03
CA TYR A 402 5.92 5.87 -8.85
C TYR A 402 4.79 6.12 -9.88
N ASP A 403 4.00 5.07 -10.17
CA ASP A 403 2.82 5.15 -11.02
C ASP A 403 1.72 6.03 -10.41
N GLU A 404 0.68 6.34 -11.20
CA GLU A 404 -0.45 7.14 -10.72
C GLU A 404 -1.26 6.38 -9.65
N GLY A 405 -1.47 7.00 -8.49
CA GLY A 405 -2.29 6.43 -7.42
C GLY A 405 -3.79 6.38 -7.73
N ILE A 406 -4.55 5.73 -6.85
CA ILE A 406 -6.02 5.74 -6.83
C ILE A 406 -6.49 6.55 -5.61
N ALA A 407 -7.12 7.69 -5.86
CA ALA A 407 -7.51 8.63 -4.81
C ALA A 407 -8.63 8.13 -3.89
N ILE A 408 -9.56 7.31 -4.39
CA ILE A 408 -10.70 6.82 -3.61
C ILE A 408 -10.63 5.29 -3.58
N PRO A 409 -10.47 4.67 -2.38
CA PRO A 409 -10.38 3.22 -2.23
C PRO A 409 -11.71 2.52 -2.54
N PRO A 410 -11.74 1.18 -2.56
CA PRO A 410 -12.98 0.42 -2.69
C PRO A 410 -14.01 0.78 -1.63
N ALA A 411 -15.29 0.77 -2.03
CA ALA A 411 -16.42 0.97 -1.12
C ALA A 411 -16.87 -0.32 -0.41
N LEU A 412 -16.31 -1.46 -0.82
CA LEU A 412 -16.55 -2.79 -0.28
C LEU A 412 -15.80 -3.00 1.05
N PRO A 413 -16.27 -3.89 1.93
CA PRO A 413 -15.57 -4.25 3.15
C PRO A 413 -14.18 -4.81 2.84
N ILE A 414 -13.21 -4.56 3.73
CA ILE A 414 -11.89 -5.19 3.63
C ILE A 414 -12.05 -6.66 4.01
N PRO A 415 -11.62 -7.64 3.18
CA PRO A 415 -11.75 -9.04 3.57
C PRO A 415 -10.89 -9.37 4.81
N GLY A 416 -11.43 -10.20 5.70
CA GLY A 416 -10.86 -10.51 7.01
C GLY A 416 -11.13 -9.46 8.11
N ASP A 417 -11.75 -8.32 7.79
CA ASP A 417 -12.10 -7.33 8.79
C ASP A 417 -13.36 -7.75 9.56
N VAL A 418 -13.25 -7.86 10.89
CA VAL A 418 -14.32 -8.36 11.79
C VAL A 418 -15.19 -7.20 12.30
N ARG A 419 -15.32 -6.11 11.54
CA ARG A 419 -16.19 -5.00 11.95
C ARG A 419 -17.62 -5.51 12.09
N HIS A 420 -18.17 -5.40 13.29
CA HIS A 420 -19.57 -5.71 13.60
C HIS A 420 -20.50 -4.63 13.07
N ASP A 421 -20.50 -4.42 11.76
CA ASP A 421 -21.55 -3.67 11.08
C ASP A 421 -22.47 -4.70 10.42
N ASP A 422 -23.75 -4.73 10.80
CA ASP A 422 -24.79 -5.63 10.24
C ASP A 422 -25.05 -5.42 8.72
N LEU A 423 -24.22 -4.59 8.05
CA LEU A 423 -24.38 -4.16 6.66
C LEU A 423 -23.73 -5.11 5.65
N TRP A 424 -22.71 -5.88 6.06
CA TRP A 424 -21.91 -6.71 5.16
C TRP A 424 -21.83 -8.16 5.66
N PRO A 425 -21.75 -9.16 4.77
CA PRO A 425 -21.56 -10.55 5.17
C PRO A 425 -20.20 -10.74 5.87
N GLU A 426 -20.03 -11.83 6.60
CA GLU A 426 -18.71 -12.19 7.14
C GLU A 426 -17.75 -12.58 6.01
N HIS A 427 -16.51 -12.08 6.09
CA HIS A 427 -15.43 -12.36 5.14
C HIS A 427 -14.26 -13.07 5.82
N PRO A 428 -14.43 -14.32 6.32
CA PRO A 428 -13.34 -15.02 7.00
C PRO A 428 -12.20 -15.31 6.02
N LEU A 429 -10.97 -15.09 6.46
CA LEU A 429 -9.79 -15.50 5.72
C LEU A 429 -9.34 -16.91 6.16
N PRO A 430 -8.80 -17.72 5.25
CA PRO A 430 -8.10 -18.94 5.62
C PRO A 430 -7.01 -18.69 6.67
N ALA A 431 -6.82 -19.64 7.59
CA ALA A 431 -5.91 -19.47 8.72
C ALA A 431 -4.46 -19.14 8.32
N TYR A 432 -3.99 -19.65 7.18
CA TYR A 432 -2.63 -19.38 6.66
C TYR A 432 -2.41 -17.94 6.21
N MET A 433 -3.47 -17.16 5.92
CA MET A 433 -3.34 -15.74 5.54
C MET A 433 -3.12 -14.83 6.75
N GLY A 434 -3.51 -15.28 7.95
CA GLY A 434 -3.56 -14.46 9.15
C GLY A 434 -4.30 -13.14 8.92
N SER A 435 -3.84 -12.07 9.57
CA SER A 435 -4.42 -10.72 9.45
C SER A 435 -3.63 -9.79 8.53
N SER A 436 -2.50 -10.24 7.95
CA SER A 436 -1.59 -9.33 7.25
C SER A 436 -2.20 -8.72 6.00
N PHE A 437 -2.90 -9.50 5.17
CA PHE A 437 -3.61 -8.96 4.00
C PHE A 437 -4.60 -7.85 4.39
N THR A 438 -5.47 -8.10 5.37
CA THR A 438 -6.44 -7.13 5.88
C THR A 438 -5.76 -5.84 6.32
N LYS A 439 -4.64 -5.95 7.06
CA LYS A 439 -3.89 -4.78 7.54
C LYS A 439 -3.06 -4.10 6.44
N LEU A 440 -2.62 -4.82 5.42
CA LEU A 440 -2.01 -4.24 4.23
C LEU A 440 -3.01 -3.40 3.43
N CYS A 441 -4.27 -3.83 3.28
CA CYS A 441 -5.32 -3.01 2.67
C CYS A 441 -5.45 -1.64 3.36
N GLU A 442 -5.44 -1.60 4.70
CA GLU A 442 -5.48 -0.37 5.49
C GLU A 442 -4.22 0.49 5.26
N LEU A 443 -3.03 -0.10 5.30
CA LEU A 443 -1.75 0.57 5.03
C LEU A 443 -1.73 1.21 3.63
N PHE A 444 -2.18 0.47 2.62
CA PHE A 444 -2.18 0.93 1.23
C PHE A 444 -3.09 2.13 0.99
N THR A 445 -4.15 2.32 1.79
CA THR A 445 -4.93 3.56 1.71
C THR A 445 -4.09 4.79 2.04
N VAL A 446 -3.19 4.70 3.02
CA VAL A 446 -2.31 5.82 3.40
C VAL A 446 -1.25 6.06 2.33
N ILE A 447 -0.67 4.98 1.78
CA ILE A 447 0.32 5.06 0.69
C ILE A 447 -0.28 5.74 -0.54
N GLN A 448 -1.50 5.35 -0.93
CA GLN A 448 -2.21 5.93 -2.06
C GLN A 448 -2.57 7.41 -1.83
N GLU A 449 -3.00 7.79 -0.61
CA GLU A 449 -3.20 9.19 -0.24
C GLU A 449 -1.93 10.03 -0.39
N VAL A 450 -0.78 9.49 0.05
CA VAL A 450 0.53 10.14 -0.09
C VAL A 450 0.89 10.25 -1.56
N ALA A 451 0.75 9.18 -2.34
CA ALA A 451 1.12 9.13 -3.75
C ALA A 451 0.33 10.11 -4.62
N VAL A 452 -0.97 10.27 -4.36
CA VAL A 452 -1.79 11.27 -5.07
C VAL A 452 -1.25 12.68 -4.83
N VAL A 453 -0.86 13.00 -3.59
CA VAL A 453 -0.31 14.32 -3.23
C VAL A 453 1.14 14.47 -3.72
N TYR A 454 1.95 13.41 -3.68
CA TYR A 454 3.36 13.41 -4.08
C TYR A 454 3.55 13.21 -5.58
N SER A 455 2.49 12.99 -6.34
CA SER A 455 2.51 12.92 -7.80
C SER A 455 3.27 14.11 -8.40
N ILE A 456 4.12 13.85 -9.39
CA ILE A 456 4.95 14.88 -10.03
C ILE A 456 4.05 15.80 -10.84
N VAL A 457 3.90 17.04 -10.39
CA VAL A 457 3.26 18.13 -11.14
C VAL A 457 4.38 19.07 -11.61
N ASP A 458 4.52 19.21 -12.93
CA ASP A 458 5.43 20.16 -13.59
C ASP A 458 6.91 20.10 -13.14
N ARG A 459 7.42 18.90 -12.80
CA ARG A 459 8.79 18.66 -12.30
C ARG A 459 9.17 19.46 -11.04
N THR A 460 8.20 20.03 -10.33
CA THR A 460 8.47 20.77 -9.09
C THR A 460 8.72 19.78 -7.94
N PRO A 461 9.86 19.90 -7.20
CA PRO A 461 10.15 19.03 -6.06
C PRO A 461 9.03 19.02 -5.03
N VAL A 462 8.78 17.85 -4.41
CA VAL A 462 7.71 17.69 -3.40
C VAL A 462 7.87 18.68 -2.25
N VAL A 463 9.11 18.90 -1.77
CA VAL A 463 9.43 19.79 -0.65
C VAL A 463 9.03 21.25 -0.90
N ASP A 464 9.00 21.68 -2.16
CA ASP A 464 8.66 23.07 -2.53
C ASP A 464 7.15 23.32 -2.61
N ARG A 465 6.35 22.26 -2.71
CA ARG A 465 4.90 22.33 -2.96
C ARG A 465 4.03 21.67 -1.90
N VAL A 466 4.57 20.72 -1.14
CA VAL A 466 3.86 20.02 -0.06
C VAL A 466 4.43 20.47 1.29
N PRO A 467 3.61 20.99 2.22
CA PRO A 467 4.09 21.37 3.54
C PRO A 467 4.52 20.14 4.34
N ILE A 468 5.59 20.25 5.13
CA ILE A 468 6.05 19.20 6.04
C ILE A 468 4.93 18.68 6.98
N ALA A 469 4.00 19.56 7.37
CA ALA A 469 2.85 19.20 8.19
C ALA A 469 1.96 18.10 7.56
N PHE A 470 1.93 18.00 6.22
CA PHE A 470 1.25 16.89 5.55
C PHE A 470 1.98 15.56 5.78
N ALA A 471 3.30 15.53 5.58
CA ALA A 471 4.11 14.32 5.81
C ALA A 471 4.01 13.88 7.27
N GLU A 472 4.10 14.83 8.19
CA GLU A 472 3.93 14.60 9.63
C GLU A 472 2.54 14.02 9.95
N ALA A 473 1.46 14.59 9.40
CA ALA A 473 0.11 14.09 9.60
C ALA A 473 -0.08 12.66 9.07
N LYS A 474 0.52 12.33 7.92
CA LYS A 474 0.48 10.96 7.37
C LYS A 474 1.28 9.99 8.21
N TYR A 475 2.46 10.39 8.69
CA TYR A 475 3.24 9.57 9.61
C TYR A 475 2.51 9.33 10.94
N GLN A 476 1.87 10.35 11.52
CA GLN A 476 1.03 10.21 12.71
C GLN A 476 -0.18 9.31 12.48
N LYS A 477 -0.79 9.37 11.29
CA LYS A 477 -1.86 8.44 10.90
C LYS A 477 -1.36 6.99 10.91
N LEU A 478 -0.16 6.72 10.37
CA LEU A 478 0.46 5.40 10.41
C LEU A 478 0.76 4.91 11.82
N LEU A 479 1.31 5.76 12.69
CA LEU A 479 1.62 5.40 14.08
C LEU A 479 0.35 5.09 14.88
N SER A 480 -0.65 5.97 14.81
CA SER A 480 -1.95 5.78 15.47
C SER A 480 -2.65 4.50 14.99
N TRP A 481 -2.57 4.21 13.70
CA TRP A 481 -3.07 2.96 13.14
C TRP A 481 -2.26 1.75 13.63
N ALA A 482 -0.93 1.83 13.66
CA ALA A 482 -0.07 0.76 14.17
C ALA A 482 -0.35 0.43 15.65
N ASP A 483 -0.69 1.43 16.45
CA ASP A 483 -1.06 1.26 17.87
C ASP A 483 -2.39 0.53 18.05
N SER A 484 -3.24 0.50 17.01
CA SER A 484 -4.51 -0.24 17.01
C SER A 484 -4.37 -1.71 16.60
N LEU A 485 -3.18 -2.15 16.19
CA LEU A 485 -2.94 -3.52 15.75
C LEU A 485 -3.08 -4.52 16.89
N GLY A 486 -3.64 -5.69 16.58
CA GLY A 486 -3.77 -6.81 17.51
C GLY A 486 -2.44 -7.49 17.84
N LYS A 487 -2.44 -8.33 18.89
CA LYS A 487 -1.24 -9.07 19.33
C LYS A 487 -0.75 -10.08 18.28
N ASP A 488 -1.64 -10.53 17.41
CA ASP A 488 -1.36 -11.37 16.25
C ASP A 488 -0.45 -10.69 15.21
N MET A 489 -0.35 -9.36 15.25
CA MET A 489 0.54 -8.58 14.39
C MET A 489 1.95 -8.37 14.99
N VAL A 490 2.22 -8.90 16.18
CA VAL A 490 3.57 -8.84 16.78
C VAL A 490 4.45 -9.91 16.15
N TRP A 491 5.53 -9.48 15.51
CA TRP A 491 6.49 -10.40 14.90
C TRP A 491 7.34 -11.13 15.96
N ASN A 492 7.54 -12.43 15.74
CA ASN A 492 8.44 -13.30 16.50
C ASN A 492 8.97 -14.43 15.59
N GLN A 493 9.84 -15.30 16.13
CA GLN A 493 10.49 -16.38 15.37
C GLN A 493 9.52 -17.42 14.79
N ASN A 494 8.31 -17.56 15.35
CA ASN A 494 7.28 -18.46 14.86
C ASN A 494 6.27 -17.77 13.93
N SER A 495 6.42 -16.48 13.69
CA SER A 495 5.54 -15.73 12.81
C SER A 495 5.68 -16.20 11.36
N GLN A 496 4.55 -16.23 10.66
CA GLN A 496 4.50 -16.47 9.23
C GLN A 496 5.24 -15.38 8.46
N GLU A 497 5.74 -15.74 7.28
CA GLU A 497 6.59 -14.88 6.47
C GLU A 497 5.92 -13.56 6.07
N HIS A 498 4.62 -13.60 5.72
CA HIS A 498 3.84 -12.43 5.33
C HIS A 498 3.79 -11.35 6.43
N LEU A 499 3.88 -11.73 7.71
CA LEU A 499 3.91 -10.77 8.81
C LEU A 499 5.23 -9.99 8.84
N MET A 500 6.34 -10.62 8.50
CA MET A 500 7.61 -9.91 8.42
C MET A 500 7.63 -8.94 7.25
N LEU A 501 7.07 -9.33 6.10
CA LEU A 501 6.90 -8.42 4.96
C LEU A 501 6.02 -7.22 5.31
N PHE A 502 4.93 -7.44 6.06
CA PHE A 502 4.09 -6.35 6.56
C PHE A 502 4.91 -5.30 7.33
N HIS A 503 5.73 -5.73 8.29
CA HIS A 503 6.59 -4.82 9.07
C HIS A 503 7.64 -4.13 8.21
N MET A 504 8.23 -4.84 7.26
CA MET A 504 9.17 -4.24 6.32
C MET A 504 8.51 -3.17 5.45
N TRP A 505 7.29 -3.41 4.97
CA TRP A 505 6.53 -2.49 4.13
C TRP A 505 6.02 -1.28 4.90
N PHE A 506 5.69 -1.43 6.19
CA PHE A 506 5.45 -0.31 7.08
C PHE A 506 6.62 0.67 7.07
N HIS A 507 7.85 0.17 7.27
CA HIS A 507 9.03 1.03 7.25
C HIS A 507 9.31 1.60 5.86
N CYS A 508 9.09 0.85 4.77
CA CYS A 508 9.19 1.40 3.41
C CYS A 508 8.25 2.61 3.22
N ALA A 509 7.00 2.51 3.69
CA ALA A 509 6.05 3.62 3.65
C ALA A 509 6.53 4.84 4.46
N VAL A 510 7.13 4.63 5.64
CA VAL A 510 7.73 5.73 6.43
C VAL A 510 8.89 6.38 5.68
N LEU A 511 9.77 5.59 5.06
CA LEU A 511 10.87 6.10 4.25
C LEU A 511 10.34 6.94 3.08
N ASP A 512 9.33 6.46 2.36
CA ASP A 512 8.73 7.16 1.21
C ASP A 512 8.05 8.48 1.61
N ILE A 513 7.31 8.49 2.73
CA ILE A 513 6.66 9.70 3.26
C ILE A 513 7.69 10.78 3.62
N LEU A 514 8.81 10.39 4.24
CA LEU A 514 9.77 11.34 4.78
C LEU A 514 10.92 11.68 3.83
N ARG A 515 11.19 10.85 2.81
CA ARG A 515 12.33 11.00 1.88
C ARG A 515 12.46 12.41 1.31
N PRO A 516 11.39 13.05 0.78
CA PRO A 516 11.54 14.39 0.20
C PRO A 516 11.96 15.48 1.20
N PHE A 517 11.74 15.25 2.49
CA PHE A 517 12.05 16.18 3.57
C PHE A 517 13.32 15.81 4.35
N ALA A 518 13.82 14.59 4.17
CA ALA A 518 15.01 14.09 4.83
C ALA A 518 16.31 14.63 4.21
N GLN A 519 16.29 14.93 2.91
CA GLN A 519 17.49 15.30 2.13
C GLN A 519 17.66 16.81 1.87
N GLY A 520 16.88 17.65 2.57
CA GLY A 520 16.84 19.09 2.35
C GLY A 520 17.75 19.91 3.27
N HIS A 521 18.06 21.15 2.87
CA HIS A 521 18.73 22.17 3.70
C HIS A 521 17.82 22.76 4.79
N HIS A 522 16.55 22.34 4.82
CA HIS A 522 15.55 22.83 5.75
C HIS A 522 15.64 22.07 7.08
N ASN A 523 15.91 22.80 8.16
CA ASN A 523 15.93 22.24 9.51
C ASN A 523 14.51 22.06 10.05
N TYR A 524 13.82 21.02 9.59
CA TYR A 524 12.49 20.65 10.10
C TYR A 524 12.59 19.94 11.45
N ILE A 525 11.70 20.31 12.37
CA ILE A 525 11.45 19.59 13.63
C ILE A 525 9.97 19.26 13.66
N LEU A 526 9.64 17.98 13.72
CA LEU A 526 8.25 17.51 13.79
C LEU A 526 7.69 17.82 15.19
N GLN A 527 6.54 18.48 15.23
CA GLN A 527 5.93 19.03 16.45
C GLN A 527 5.11 18.01 17.24
N SER A 528 4.82 16.84 16.64
CA SER A 528 4.03 15.77 17.24
C SER A 528 4.83 14.93 18.25
N PHE A 529 6.15 15.10 18.31
CA PHE A 529 7.04 14.35 19.20
C PHE A 529 7.60 15.23 20.30
N SER A 530 7.93 14.64 21.44
CA SER A 530 8.58 15.37 22.55
C SER A 530 10.10 15.45 22.40
N SER A 531 10.70 14.57 21.60
CA SER A 531 12.14 14.55 21.38
C SER A 531 12.61 15.73 20.53
N PRO A 532 13.67 16.45 20.94
CA PRO A 532 14.16 17.63 20.22
C PRO A 532 14.87 17.30 18.91
N ASP A 533 15.22 16.03 18.69
CA ASP A 533 15.85 15.50 17.48
C ASP A 533 14.84 14.84 16.52
N SER A 534 13.54 15.17 16.65
CA SER A 534 12.43 14.70 15.81
C SER A 534 12.46 15.25 14.38
N THR A 535 13.61 15.21 13.73
CA THR A 535 13.76 15.61 12.33
C THR A 535 13.30 14.48 11.39
N PRO A 536 12.84 14.80 10.16
CA PRO A 536 12.54 13.78 9.15
C PRO A 536 13.70 12.82 8.92
N GLN A 537 14.94 13.32 8.90
CA GLN A 537 16.14 12.50 8.72
C GLN A 537 16.34 11.51 9.88
N THR A 538 16.19 11.95 11.14
CA THR A 538 16.39 11.06 12.30
C THR A 538 15.34 9.93 12.32
N ILE A 539 14.09 10.25 11.99
CA ILE A 539 13.00 9.25 11.91
C ILE A 539 13.21 8.30 10.71
N TYR A 540 13.63 8.85 9.58
CA TYR A 540 14.02 8.07 8.41
C TYR A 540 15.11 7.05 8.77
N SER A 541 16.18 7.50 9.45
CA SER A 541 17.24 6.61 9.93
C SER A 541 16.75 5.56 10.94
N ALA A 542 15.84 5.91 11.85
CA ALA A 542 15.24 4.95 12.79
C ALA A 542 14.47 3.85 12.05
N SER A 543 13.64 4.21 11.06
CA SER A 543 12.93 3.23 10.22
C SER A 543 13.88 2.40 9.35
N LEU A 544 14.92 3.01 8.78
CA LEU A 544 15.92 2.28 8.00
C LEU A 544 16.66 1.24 8.85
N ASN A 545 16.95 1.53 10.11
CA ASN A 545 17.57 0.58 11.04
C ASN A 545 16.66 -0.62 11.34
N GLN A 546 15.36 -0.38 11.53
CA GLN A 546 14.37 -1.45 11.65
C GLN A 546 14.32 -2.30 10.38
N LEU A 547 14.31 -1.66 9.20
CA LEU A 547 14.30 -2.36 7.92
C LEU A 547 15.56 -3.22 7.69
N LYS A 548 16.76 -2.66 7.96
CA LYS A 548 18.05 -3.36 7.96
C LYS A 548 18.00 -4.59 8.89
N ARG A 549 17.44 -4.43 10.09
CA ARG A 549 17.28 -5.52 11.05
C ARG A 549 16.33 -6.61 10.55
N LEU A 550 15.16 -6.25 10.07
CA LEU A 550 14.18 -7.19 9.53
C LEU A 550 14.78 -7.95 8.34
N ALA A 551 15.54 -7.29 7.46
CA ALA A 551 16.22 -7.95 6.35
C ALA A 551 17.28 -8.96 6.82
N LEU A 552 17.98 -8.70 7.93
CA LEU A 552 18.90 -9.68 8.51
C LEU A 552 18.16 -10.89 9.12
N LEU A 553 17.05 -10.63 9.84
CA LEU A 553 16.23 -11.66 10.45
C LEU A 553 15.58 -12.56 9.40
N TYR A 554 15.06 -11.96 8.33
CA TYR A 554 14.52 -12.70 7.20
C TYR A 554 15.56 -13.66 6.60
N ARG A 555 16.81 -13.19 6.42
CA ARG A 555 17.87 -13.99 5.79
C ARG A 555 18.20 -15.23 6.62
N THR A 556 18.15 -15.07 7.92
CA THR A 556 18.62 -16.07 8.89
C THR A 556 17.50 -17.03 9.30
N GLN A 557 16.24 -16.59 9.28
CA GLN A 557 15.11 -17.37 9.77
C GLN A 557 14.20 -17.93 8.67
N GLN A 558 14.04 -17.23 7.53
CA GLN A 558 13.06 -17.62 6.50
C GLN A 558 13.70 -17.99 5.16
N MET A 559 14.61 -17.14 4.68
CA MET A 559 15.08 -17.18 3.29
C MET A 559 15.72 -18.49 2.82
N PRO A 560 16.45 -19.29 3.63
CA PRO A 560 16.98 -20.58 3.18
C PRO A 560 15.91 -21.55 2.67
N ASN A 561 14.62 -21.28 2.95
CA ASN A 561 13.49 -22.10 2.52
C ASN A 561 12.37 -21.28 1.83
N SER A 562 12.63 -20.03 1.43
CA SER A 562 11.61 -19.15 0.83
C SER A 562 12.12 -18.43 -0.42
N TYR A 563 11.21 -18.23 -1.37
CA TYR A 563 11.42 -17.54 -2.65
C TYR A 563 10.38 -16.42 -2.81
N MET A 564 10.17 -15.63 -1.77
CA MET A 564 9.17 -14.57 -1.79
C MET A 564 9.73 -13.29 -2.43
N PRO A 565 9.24 -12.86 -3.60
CA PRO A 565 9.84 -11.76 -4.34
C PRO A 565 9.47 -10.38 -3.77
N TYR A 566 8.43 -10.30 -2.93
CA TYR A 566 7.93 -9.07 -2.30
C TYR A 566 8.91 -8.41 -1.31
N ILE A 567 9.91 -9.15 -0.82
CA ILE A 567 10.98 -8.58 0.00
C ILE A 567 11.78 -7.52 -0.78
N ASN A 568 11.76 -7.57 -2.11
CA ASN A 568 12.53 -6.68 -2.95
C ASN A 568 12.22 -5.19 -2.71
N ILE A 569 10.98 -4.79 -2.38
CA ILE A 569 10.66 -3.38 -2.01
C ILE A 569 11.66 -2.90 -0.96
N SER A 570 11.84 -3.70 0.08
CA SER A 570 12.66 -3.38 1.23
C SER A 570 14.14 -3.43 0.91
N LEU A 571 14.57 -4.38 0.07
CA LEU A 571 15.97 -4.48 -0.37
C LEU A 571 16.39 -3.30 -1.23
N VAL A 572 15.55 -2.86 -2.16
CA VAL A 572 15.79 -1.69 -3.00
C VAL A 572 15.88 -0.42 -2.13
N HIS A 573 15.01 -0.28 -1.12
CA HIS A 573 15.09 0.81 -0.14
C HIS A 573 16.41 0.82 0.63
N ILE A 574 16.79 -0.33 1.21
CA ILE A 574 18.05 -0.47 1.95
C ILE A 574 19.24 -0.15 1.03
N ALA A 575 19.30 -0.77 -0.15
CA ALA A 575 20.40 -0.66 -1.10
C ALA A 575 20.55 0.76 -1.65
N SER A 576 19.45 1.43 -1.99
CA SER A 576 19.47 2.80 -2.51
C SER A 576 20.08 3.79 -1.51
N THR A 577 19.77 3.63 -0.22
CA THR A 577 20.33 4.47 0.84
C THR A 577 21.80 4.15 1.13
N ILE A 578 22.15 2.88 1.36
CA ILE A 578 23.53 2.50 1.73
C ILE A 578 24.55 2.74 0.61
N CYS A 579 24.12 2.69 -0.67
CA CYS A 579 24.98 3.06 -1.79
C CYS A 579 25.45 4.52 -1.70
N LYS A 580 24.73 5.38 -0.97
CA LYS A 580 25.06 6.80 -0.78
C LYS A 580 25.77 7.08 0.54
N GLU A 581 25.62 6.20 1.54
CA GLU A 581 26.22 6.31 2.87
C GLU A 581 27.58 5.60 2.99
N ILE A 582 28.53 5.86 2.08
CA ILE A 582 29.82 5.15 2.03
C ILE A 582 30.69 5.28 3.29
N ASN A 583 30.39 6.24 4.16
CA ASN A 583 31.08 6.44 5.44
C ASN A 583 30.53 5.55 6.57
N ASP A 584 29.36 4.90 6.38
CA ASP A 584 28.83 3.94 7.34
C ASP A 584 29.64 2.62 7.22
N PRO A 585 30.34 2.19 8.29
CA PRO A 585 31.13 0.96 8.26
C PRO A 585 30.30 -0.30 8.01
N THR A 586 28.98 -0.23 8.17
CA THR A 586 28.04 -1.33 7.90
C THR A 586 27.45 -1.31 6.49
N ALA A 587 27.67 -0.24 5.70
CA ALA A 587 27.09 -0.07 4.37
C ALA A 587 27.43 -1.23 3.44
N LYS A 588 28.72 -1.59 3.33
CA LYS A 588 29.16 -2.71 2.48
C LYS A 588 28.51 -4.03 2.89
N PHE A 589 28.36 -4.29 4.19
CA PHE A 589 27.74 -5.51 4.71
C PHE A 589 26.27 -5.61 4.27
N TYR A 590 25.48 -4.56 4.51
CA TYR A 590 24.06 -4.57 4.13
C TYR A 590 23.87 -4.57 2.60
N PHE A 591 24.81 -3.98 1.85
CA PHE A 591 24.78 -4.01 0.39
C PHE A 591 24.99 -5.41 -0.14
N LEU A 592 26.01 -6.10 0.36
CA LEU A 592 26.25 -7.49 0.00
C LEU A 592 25.10 -8.39 0.46
N LEU A 593 24.47 -8.11 1.61
CA LEU A 593 23.27 -8.81 2.04
C LEU A 593 22.16 -8.70 0.98
N CYS A 594 21.84 -7.49 0.49
CA CYS A 594 20.88 -7.28 -0.60
C CYS A 594 21.27 -8.01 -1.89
N VAL A 595 22.54 -7.97 -2.30
CA VAL A 595 23.02 -8.71 -3.49
C VAL A 595 22.81 -10.21 -3.33
N ARG A 596 23.06 -10.78 -2.14
CA ARG A 596 22.82 -12.21 -1.88
C ARG A 596 21.33 -12.58 -1.98
N TYR A 597 20.44 -11.66 -1.63
CA TYR A 597 19.01 -11.86 -1.85
C TYR A 597 18.64 -11.91 -3.32
N TRP A 598 19.11 -10.94 -4.11
CA TRP A 598 18.82 -10.92 -5.54
C TRP A 598 19.42 -12.13 -6.27
N GLN A 599 20.61 -12.57 -5.88
CA GLN A 599 21.19 -13.82 -6.38
C GLN A 599 20.28 -15.03 -6.12
N HIS A 600 19.81 -15.19 -4.88
CA HIS A 600 18.89 -16.27 -4.52
C HIS A 600 17.57 -16.19 -5.29
N LEU A 601 16.96 -15.01 -5.35
CA LEU A 601 15.68 -14.82 -6.04
C LEU A 601 15.82 -14.93 -7.57
N TYR A 602 16.99 -14.58 -8.13
CA TYR A 602 17.24 -14.63 -9.57
C TYR A 602 16.99 -16.03 -10.14
N VAL A 603 17.17 -17.09 -9.37
CA VAL A 603 16.86 -18.47 -9.80
C VAL A 603 15.40 -18.59 -10.29
N GLY A 604 14.44 -18.00 -9.58
CA GLY A 604 13.01 -18.08 -9.96
C GLY A 604 12.48 -16.88 -10.72
N TYR A 605 13.16 -15.75 -10.62
CA TYR A 605 12.68 -14.45 -11.06
C TYR A 605 13.77 -13.70 -11.83
N PRO A 606 13.78 -13.80 -13.17
CA PRO A 606 14.83 -13.22 -14.01
C PRO A 606 15.09 -11.72 -13.79
N LEU A 607 14.05 -10.95 -13.44
CA LEU A 607 14.14 -9.49 -13.23
C LEU A 607 15.27 -9.09 -12.26
N PHE A 608 15.60 -9.96 -11.30
CA PHE A 608 16.58 -9.64 -10.27
C PHE A 608 18.02 -9.62 -10.81
N GLY A 609 18.25 -10.15 -12.02
CA GLY A 609 19.50 -9.95 -12.73
C GLY A 609 19.75 -8.48 -13.04
N ASP A 610 18.75 -7.80 -13.62
CA ASP A 610 18.84 -6.37 -13.93
C ASP A 610 18.87 -5.51 -12.67
N VAL A 611 18.08 -5.86 -11.64
CA VAL A 611 18.09 -5.13 -10.36
C VAL A 611 19.47 -5.21 -9.70
N ALA A 612 20.05 -6.41 -9.61
CA ALA A 612 21.39 -6.58 -9.06
C ALA A 612 22.43 -5.82 -9.89
N GLN A 613 22.34 -5.88 -11.22
CA GLN A 613 23.24 -5.15 -12.11
C GLN A 613 23.15 -3.63 -11.88
N ALA A 614 21.94 -3.07 -11.80
CA ALA A 614 21.74 -1.64 -11.53
C ALA A 614 22.37 -1.22 -10.20
N PHE A 615 22.15 -1.98 -9.12
CA PHE A 615 22.73 -1.66 -7.82
C PHE A 615 24.25 -1.85 -7.76
N LEU A 616 24.80 -2.83 -8.48
CA LEU A 616 26.25 -2.96 -8.62
C LEU A 616 26.84 -1.76 -9.38
N THR A 617 26.18 -1.27 -10.43
CA THR A 617 26.58 -0.02 -11.10
C THR A 617 26.59 1.16 -10.12
N MET A 618 25.52 1.35 -9.34
CA MET A 618 25.44 2.42 -8.34
C MET A 618 26.54 2.31 -7.28
N ALA A 619 26.79 1.09 -6.79
CA ALA A 619 27.81 0.85 -5.77
C ALA A 619 29.23 1.11 -6.29
N ILE A 620 29.53 0.82 -7.56
CA ILE A 620 30.80 1.21 -8.19
C ILE A 620 30.89 2.74 -8.27
N ASN A 621 29.88 3.39 -8.83
CA ASN A 621 29.89 4.84 -9.06
C ASN A 621 30.10 5.64 -7.77
N ASN A 622 29.56 5.15 -6.65
CA ASN A 622 29.73 5.78 -5.35
C ASN A 622 30.97 5.30 -4.58
N GLY A 623 31.72 4.32 -5.11
CA GLY A 623 32.96 3.81 -4.50
C GLY A 623 32.74 2.85 -3.32
N LEU A 624 31.57 2.22 -3.20
CA LEU A 624 31.25 1.25 -2.15
C LEU A 624 31.91 -0.12 -2.39
N ILE A 625 32.08 -0.50 -3.65
CA ILE A 625 32.74 -1.73 -4.09
C ILE A 625 33.66 -1.46 -5.29
N THR A 626 34.61 -2.36 -5.53
CA THR A 626 35.48 -2.31 -6.70
C THR A 626 34.83 -2.94 -7.93
N ASN A 627 35.31 -2.55 -9.12
CA ASN A 627 34.91 -3.17 -10.38
C ASN A 627 35.14 -4.68 -10.41
N ARG A 628 36.23 -5.15 -9.82
CA ARG A 628 36.54 -6.60 -9.73
C ARG A 628 35.51 -7.35 -8.87
N GLU A 629 35.09 -6.77 -7.75
CA GLU A 629 34.06 -7.36 -6.89
C GLU A 629 32.71 -7.38 -7.59
N ALA A 630 32.34 -6.31 -8.28
CA ALA A 630 31.10 -6.23 -9.04
C ALA A 630 31.04 -7.29 -10.16
N LYS A 631 32.11 -7.41 -10.98
CA LYS A 631 32.23 -8.45 -12.01
C LYS A 631 32.12 -9.86 -11.43
N ARG A 632 32.73 -10.12 -10.26
CA ARG A 632 32.61 -11.40 -9.54
C ARG A 632 31.17 -11.68 -9.11
N LEU A 633 30.51 -10.72 -8.48
CA LEU A 633 29.12 -10.87 -8.01
C LEU A 633 28.13 -11.08 -9.17
N MET A 634 28.33 -10.40 -10.30
CA MET A 634 27.54 -10.63 -11.52
C MET A 634 27.80 -12.01 -12.13
N ALA A 635 29.04 -12.49 -12.15
CA ALA A 635 29.34 -13.83 -12.63
C ALA A 635 28.71 -14.92 -11.74
N GLU A 636 28.76 -14.74 -10.41
CA GLU A 636 28.08 -15.61 -9.45
C GLU A 636 26.56 -15.63 -9.68
N LEU A 637 25.95 -14.46 -9.93
CA LEU A 637 24.52 -14.34 -10.22
C LEU A 637 24.15 -15.08 -11.51
N LYS A 638 24.88 -14.84 -12.60
CA LYS A 638 24.64 -15.50 -13.90
C LYS A 638 24.79 -17.02 -13.79
N GLY A 639 25.76 -17.51 -13.01
CA GLY A 639 25.95 -18.93 -12.77
C GLY A 639 24.79 -19.59 -11.99
N GLN A 640 24.01 -18.84 -11.21
CA GLN A 640 22.83 -19.38 -10.51
C GLN A 640 21.58 -19.45 -11.40
N GLY A 641 21.55 -18.69 -12.50
CA GLY A 641 20.41 -18.60 -13.41
C GLY A 641 20.69 -19.17 -14.80
N GLU A 642 21.59 -20.14 -14.95
CA GLU A 642 21.95 -20.73 -16.26
C GLU A 642 20.74 -21.28 -17.03
N HIS A 643 19.68 -21.71 -16.33
CA HIS A 643 18.44 -22.22 -16.93
C HIS A 643 17.58 -21.15 -17.61
N HIS A 644 17.81 -19.87 -17.35
CA HIS A 644 17.13 -18.78 -18.07
C HIS A 644 17.56 -18.71 -19.55
N GLY A 645 18.79 -19.14 -19.86
CA GLY A 645 19.30 -19.29 -21.22
C GLY A 645 19.53 -17.96 -21.96
N LEU A 646 19.51 -17.99 -23.30
CA LEU A 646 19.69 -16.81 -24.17
C LEU A 646 18.37 -16.03 -24.43
N GLU A 647 17.24 -16.51 -23.90
CA GLU A 647 15.93 -15.86 -24.06
C GLU A 647 15.78 -14.58 -23.21
N ASP A 648 16.74 -14.31 -22.31
CA ASP A 648 16.81 -13.11 -21.45
C ASP A 648 17.07 -11.80 -22.22
N ALA A 649 17.34 -11.84 -23.52
CA ALA A 649 17.65 -10.66 -24.35
C ALA A 649 16.52 -9.61 -24.45
N GLY A 650 15.34 -9.89 -23.90
CA GLY A 650 14.18 -8.97 -23.85
C GLY A 650 13.70 -8.63 -22.44
N ILE A 651 14.36 -9.12 -21.39
CA ILE A 651 13.99 -8.85 -20.00
C ILE A 651 14.46 -7.43 -19.65
N SER A 652 13.55 -6.62 -19.15
CA SER A 652 13.85 -5.25 -18.74
C SER A 652 12.74 -4.78 -17.83
N THR A 653 13.09 -4.07 -16.76
CA THR A 653 12.12 -3.49 -15.82
C THR A 653 12.34 -1.99 -15.66
N SER A 654 11.25 -1.23 -15.56
CA SER A 654 11.28 0.20 -15.25
C SER A 654 11.17 0.49 -13.75
N LEU A 655 11.41 -0.50 -12.89
CA LEU A 655 11.46 -0.37 -11.44
C LEU A 655 12.44 0.74 -11.03
N ILE A 656 12.07 1.58 -10.06
CA ILE A 656 12.92 2.66 -9.55
C ILE A 656 13.97 2.11 -8.58
N VAL A 657 15.24 2.41 -8.84
CA VAL A 657 16.37 2.03 -7.96
C VAL A 657 17.04 3.24 -7.30
N ASP A 658 16.97 4.41 -7.94
CA ASP A 658 17.40 5.68 -7.35
C ASP A 658 16.19 6.54 -6.99
N PHE A 659 15.67 6.34 -5.78
CA PHE A 659 14.47 7.05 -5.32
C PHE A 659 14.64 8.57 -5.23
N ASP A 660 15.87 9.06 -5.09
CA ASP A 660 16.16 10.49 -4.95
C ASP A 660 16.19 11.14 -6.33
N LEU A 661 16.86 10.48 -7.29
CA LEU A 661 16.82 10.90 -8.69
C LEU A 661 15.39 10.85 -9.22
N ALA A 662 14.60 9.84 -8.84
CA ALA A 662 13.21 9.69 -9.26
C ALA A 662 12.29 10.85 -8.83
N LEU A 663 12.68 11.65 -7.84
CA LEU A 663 11.93 12.87 -7.46
C LEU A 663 11.97 13.95 -8.55
N THR A 664 12.97 13.91 -9.43
CA THR A 664 13.17 14.92 -10.50
C THR A 664 13.19 14.31 -11.90
N ASN A 665 13.73 13.09 -12.05
CA ASN A 665 13.86 12.38 -13.31
C ASN A 665 13.63 10.86 -13.12
N LYS A 666 12.39 10.42 -13.36
CA LYS A 666 12.02 8.99 -13.26
C LYS A 666 12.67 8.12 -14.34
N GLU A 667 12.93 8.68 -15.52
CA GLU A 667 13.46 7.91 -16.66
C GLU A 667 14.92 7.50 -16.45
N GLU A 668 15.71 8.32 -15.77
CA GLU A 668 17.10 7.99 -15.44
C GLU A 668 17.27 7.21 -14.12
N ALA A 669 16.23 7.19 -13.29
CA ALA A 669 16.25 6.56 -11.97
C ALA A 669 15.87 5.07 -11.95
N ASN A 670 15.42 4.53 -13.09
CA ASN A 670 14.97 3.15 -13.18
C ASN A 670 16.11 2.15 -13.46
N VAL A 671 15.83 0.87 -13.18
CA VAL A 671 16.74 -0.25 -13.37
C VAL A 671 17.35 -0.25 -14.77
N GLN A 672 16.54 -0.15 -15.82
CA GLN A 672 17.02 -0.21 -17.20
C GLN A 672 18.10 0.86 -17.49
N ALA A 673 17.81 2.12 -17.13
CA ALA A 673 18.71 3.24 -17.37
C ALA A 673 20.03 3.13 -16.56
N VAL A 674 19.98 2.55 -15.37
CA VAL A 674 21.14 2.39 -14.49
C VAL A 674 21.95 1.14 -14.84
N ALA A 675 21.29 0.01 -15.12
CA ALA A 675 21.94 -1.27 -15.46
C ALA A 675 22.71 -1.21 -16.77
N GLN A 676 22.21 -0.48 -17.78
CA GLN A 676 22.89 -0.32 -19.08
C GLN A 676 24.28 0.33 -18.97
N LYS A 677 24.51 1.14 -17.94
CA LYS A 677 25.79 1.81 -17.68
C LYS A 677 26.83 0.89 -17.04
N PHE A 678 26.46 -0.36 -16.71
CA PHE A 678 27.33 -1.29 -15.98
C PHE A 678 28.66 -1.54 -16.72
N GLU A 679 28.62 -1.90 -18.00
CA GLU A 679 29.85 -2.20 -18.76
C GLU A 679 30.75 -0.97 -18.91
N GLU A 680 30.17 0.21 -19.15
CA GLU A 680 30.94 1.46 -19.26
C GLU A 680 31.67 1.80 -17.95
N VAL A 681 30.95 1.68 -16.83
CA VAL A 681 31.49 1.94 -15.48
C VAL A 681 32.51 0.86 -15.07
N ALA A 682 32.24 -0.40 -15.42
CA ALA A 682 33.10 -1.54 -15.10
C ALA A 682 34.42 -1.59 -15.90
N LEU A 683 34.50 -0.87 -17.02
CA LEU A 683 35.70 -0.73 -17.85
C LEU A 683 36.56 0.48 -17.45
N PHE A 684 36.01 1.47 -16.75
CA PHE A 684 36.69 2.76 -16.53
C PHE A 684 37.99 2.63 -15.69
N ASP A 685 38.06 1.66 -14.77
CA ASP A 685 39.30 1.38 -14.00
C ASP A 685 40.40 0.74 -14.86
N GLU A 686 40.07 -0.01 -15.91
CA GLU A 686 41.06 -0.63 -16.79
C GLU A 686 41.85 0.44 -17.58
N PHE A 687 41.23 1.59 -17.84
CA PHE A 687 41.88 2.74 -18.49
C PHE A 687 42.56 3.71 -17.51
N ALA A 688 42.08 3.81 -16.26
CA ALA A 688 42.68 4.67 -15.24
C ALA A 688 44.05 4.14 -14.75
N VAL A 689 44.27 2.82 -14.81
CA VAL A 689 45.58 2.20 -14.51
C VAL A 689 46.62 2.53 -15.59
N TYR A 690 46.22 2.60 -16.86
CA TYR A 690 47.14 2.96 -17.96
C TYR A 690 47.63 4.42 -17.91
N LYS A 691 46.89 5.33 -17.26
CA LYS A 691 47.28 6.75 -17.15
C LYS A 691 48.18 7.10 -15.97
N LYS A 692 48.51 6.13 -15.10
CA LYS A 692 49.44 6.32 -13.98
C LYS A 692 50.85 5.79 -14.26
N GLU A 693 51.09 5.22 -15.45
CA GLU A 693 52.39 4.70 -15.87
C GLU A 693 53.10 5.55 -16.96
N ASP A 694 52.56 6.72 -17.30
CA ASP A 694 53.20 7.70 -18.21
C ASP A 694 53.78 8.92 -17.46
#